data_AF-A0AAE5GTB6-F1
#
_entry.id   AF-A0AAE5GTB6-F1
#
_cell.length_a   1.000
_cell.length_b   1.000
_cell.length_c   1.000
_cell.angle_alpha   90.00
_cell.angle_beta   90.00
_cell.angle_gamma   90.00
#
_symmetry.space_group_name_H-M   'P 1'
#
loop_
_entity.id
_entity.type
_entity.pdbx_description
1 polymer ?
#
loop_
_entity_poly.entity_id
_entity_poly.type
_entity_poly.pdbx_seq_one_letter_code
_entity_poly.pdbx_strand_id
1 'polypeptide(L)'
;MDTLKKGKLKLSLIHTISAVFITITILVILLSVTSIKGLERINLQFSGLSEQALPLAMTNAQLTQNILEQAKQLSYVTQTQDNQTLEGIRQQITSLESNIARLTNQVLYVSSNLSQTISAHQTDQLSDSIQSLNALSANVISTQQDILTRQEKIDTEMDGFRYGLGSVGPEMNRISSFLVGDNPESADAANRFIANVSSMESSFVQLMMQSDLSKAQDEYREMKNRLAGVNLAYDDFKEWHPDVVDFASLTAGYDMVLSGFGKDGIVDQILSKLQLVTTQSKQVEEVVITANQVIDTLNQISSTAEALIDESQSVVTDTMKTITAVLLASGTLLVVVILIAWLSLKHWINRGLSNILSNLNKMTNHDLTGQAKMLGPLEMKEIASKLSQVMASTNESISTVTRNCETLYQTAEISHGAAEQSNKSLSEQNDSLASMVTTVNQLEASIREISTITTESYEESKSAVALSSQGVTAIEENQARLQALENTLNVNESSMVELDKRVRQIREMVDLISGIAENTNLLALNAAIEAARAGEQGRGFAVVADEVRKLASDTSNQTTNIRDRMNQLVGAAERSRVAVEESRQEMANALESSELVKTTFADIETAVEHIKARVEQVSVATEEQERATAHVSESITRVSEQGEHTKLQLESMVESSEQVAEIAGHQQAMLHKYVV
;
A
#
# COMPACT_ATOMS: atom_id res chain seq x y z
N MET A 1 -2.57 -13.50 43.83
CA MET A 1 -1.12 -13.51 43.53
C MET A 1 -0.95 -14.21 42.19
N ASP A 2 -1.26 -13.50 41.11
CA ASP A 2 -1.05 -13.96 39.73
C ASP A 2 -0.55 -12.74 38.95
N THR A 3 0.76 -12.71 38.83
CA THR A 3 1.59 -11.57 38.46
C THR A 3 1.87 -11.57 36.96
N LEU A 4 1.94 -10.36 36.38
CA LEU A 4 2.69 -10.03 35.17
C LEU A 4 2.10 -10.52 33.82
N LYS A 5 0.99 -9.89 33.40
CA LYS A 5 0.73 -9.65 31.97
C LYS A 5 1.89 -8.83 31.40
N LYS A 6 2.89 -9.51 30.83
CA LYS A 6 3.95 -8.91 30.01
C LYS A 6 3.30 -8.01 28.97
N GLY A 7 3.50 -6.70 29.10
CA GLY A 7 3.26 -5.75 28.02
C GLY A 7 4.08 -6.20 26.82
N LYS A 8 3.44 -6.85 25.85
CA LYS A 8 4.04 -7.10 24.55
C LYS A 8 4.25 -5.73 23.93
N LEU A 9 5.48 -5.22 24.05
CA LEU A 9 5.95 -4.07 23.27
C LEU A 9 5.43 -4.24 21.85
N LYS A 10 4.53 -3.34 21.44
CA LYS A 10 4.01 -3.29 20.06
C LYS A 10 5.16 -2.80 19.19
N LEU A 11 6.10 -3.70 18.89
CA LEU A 11 7.22 -3.41 18.02
C LEU A 11 6.68 -3.14 16.63
N SER A 12 6.84 -1.89 16.20
CA SER A 12 6.68 -1.49 14.80
C SER A 12 7.86 -2.03 14.00
N LEU A 13 7.59 -2.37 12.74
CA LEU A 13 8.65 -2.75 11.81
C LEU A 13 9.74 -1.68 11.73
N ILE A 14 9.34 -0.41 11.73
CA ILE A 14 10.24 0.76 11.63
C ILE A 14 11.17 0.84 12.85
N HIS A 15 10.62 0.72 14.07
CA HIS A 15 11.43 0.74 15.29
C HIS A 15 12.45 -0.40 15.34
N THR A 16 12.11 -1.57 14.80
CA THR A 16 13.00 -2.74 14.78
C THR A 16 14.14 -2.57 13.78
N ILE A 17 13.86 -2.03 12.59
CA ILE A 17 14.88 -1.71 11.58
C ILE A 17 15.86 -0.65 12.09
N SER A 18 15.35 0.42 12.71
CA SER A 18 16.19 1.48 13.28
C SER A 18 17.14 0.98 14.37
N ALA A 19 16.67 0.06 15.23
CA ALA A 19 17.51 -0.52 16.28
C ALA A 19 18.68 -1.37 15.73
N VAL A 20 18.45 -2.12 14.64
CA VAL A 20 19.51 -2.90 13.96
C VAL A 20 20.56 -1.98 13.34
N PHE A 21 20.14 -0.91 12.67
CA PHE A 21 21.06 0.07 12.06
C PHE A 21 21.93 0.80 13.08
N ILE A 22 21.36 1.23 14.21
CA ILE A 22 22.12 1.87 15.29
C ILE A 22 23.20 0.92 15.85
N THR A 23 22.84 -0.35 16.03
CA THR A 23 23.76 -1.38 16.55
C THR A 23 24.94 -1.63 15.60
N ILE A 24 24.69 -1.70 14.28
CA ILE A 24 25.74 -1.88 13.27
C ILE A 24 26.70 -0.67 13.27
N THR A 25 26.16 0.55 13.31
CA THR A 25 26.97 1.78 13.31
C THR A 25 27.91 1.86 14.51
N ILE A 26 27.43 1.52 15.71
CA ILE A 26 28.26 1.48 16.93
C ILE A 26 29.40 0.47 16.80
N LEU A 27 29.13 -0.72 16.23
CA LEU A 27 30.12 -1.78 16.08
C LEU A 27 31.23 -1.41 15.09
N VAL A 28 30.89 -0.74 13.99
CA VAL A 28 31.85 -0.28 12.98
C VAL A 28 32.78 0.80 13.54
N ILE A 29 32.25 1.75 14.32
CA ILE A 29 33.07 2.79 14.98
C ILE A 29 34.10 2.15 15.92
N LEU A 30 33.69 1.15 16.70
CA LEU A 30 34.56 0.47 17.66
C LEU A 30 35.73 -0.27 16.99
N LEU A 31 35.48 -0.87 15.81
CA LEU A 31 36.52 -1.53 15.02
C LEU A 31 37.54 -0.56 14.42
N SER A 32 37.09 0.61 13.97
CA SER A 32 37.98 1.63 13.43
C SER A 32 38.99 2.13 14.47
N VAL A 33 38.55 2.30 15.73
CA VAL A 33 39.43 2.76 16.82
C VAL A 33 40.52 1.74 17.14
N THR A 34 40.19 0.44 17.16
CA THR A 34 41.18 -0.62 17.45
C THR A 34 42.24 -0.73 16.35
N SER A 35 41.86 -0.53 15.07
CA SER A 35 42.80 -0.57 13.95
C SER A 35 43.81 0.57 13.99
N ILE A 36 43.37 1.79 14.35
CA ILE A 36 44.24 2.98 14.41
C ILE A 36 45.33 2.81 15.48
N LYS A 37 44.96 2.36 16.68
CA LYS A 37 45.92 2.10 17.77
C LYS A 37 46.94 1.01 17.44
N GLY A 38 46.53 0.03 16.64
CA GLY A 38 47.40 -1.04 16.16
C GLY A 38 48.50 -0.55 15.21
N LEU A 39 48.18 0.40 14.34
CA LEU A 39 49.12 0.99 13.38
C LEU A 39 50.19 1.84 14.07
N GLU A 40 49.79 2.60 15.09
CA GLU A 40 50.68 3.47 15.88
C GLU A 40 51.78 2.66 16.59
N ARG A 41 51.44 1.49 17.13
CA ARG A 41 52.40 0.60 17.82
C ARG A 41 53.45 -0.01 16.87
N ILE A 42 53.08 -0.29 15.63
CA ILE A 42 54.00 -0.81 14.62
C ILE A 42 55.00 0.27 14.18
N ASN A 43 54.51 1.50 14.00
CA ASN A 43 55.35 2.62 13.57
C ASN A 43 56.48 2.91 14.59
N LEU A 44 56.18 2.83 15.90
CA LEU A 44 57.17 3.03 16.96
C LEU A 44 58.30 1.98 16.95
N GLN A 45 57.97 0.71 16.70
CA GLN A 45 58.95 -0.39 16.67
C GLN A 45 59.84 -0.33 15.42
N PHE A 46 59.29 0.10 14.28
CA PHE A 46 60.06 0.25 13.04
C PHE A 46 61.12 1.36 13.15
N SER A 47 60.81 2.45 13.84
CA SER A 47 61.74 3.57 14.06
C SER A 47 62.98 3.15 14.86
N GLY A 48 62.84 2.31 15.89
CA GLY A 48 63.96 1.83 16.69
C GLY A 48 64.91 0.91 15.92
N LEU A 49 64.38 0.07 15.03
CA LEU A 49 65.16 -0.87 14.22
C LEU A 49 66.04 -0.15 13.17
N SER A 50 65.49 0.85 12.49
CA SER A 50 66.14 1.54 11.38
C SER A 50 67.20 2.55 11.81
N GLU A 51 67.02 3.22 12.96
CA GLU A 51 67.91 4.32 13.37
C GLU A 51 69.03 3.88 14.32
N GLN A 52 68.89 2.73 15.00
CA GLN A 52 69.77 2.36 16.12
C GLN A 52 70.47 1.01 15.94
N ALA A 53 69.74 -0.09 15.75
CA ALA A 53 70.32 -1.44 15.76
C ALA A 53 71.14 -1.77 14.49
N LEU A 54 70.66 -1.39 13.31
CA LEU A 54 71.32 -1.71 12.04
C LEU A 54 72.67 -0.97 11.84
N PRO A 55 72.78 0.36 12.10
CA PRO A 55 74.06 1.06 12.00
C PRO A 55 75.12 0.53 12.98
N LEU A 56 74.72 0.10 14.18
CA LEU A 56 75.62 -0.49 15.18
C LEU A 56 76.26 -1.78 14.68
N ALA A 57 75.46 -2.72 14.15
CA ALA A 57 75.94 -4.00 13.62
C ALA A 57 76.93 -3.80 12.45
N MET A 58 76.64 -2.87 11.54
CA MET A 58 77.52 -2.55 10.41
C MET A 58 78.86 -1.94 10.87
N THR A 59 78.84 -1.05 11.86
CA THR A 59 80.05 -0.39 12.38
C THR A 59 80.96 -1.38 13.11
N ASN A 60 80.39 -2.30 13.90
CA ASN A 60 81.14 -3.37 14.57
C ASN A 60 81.88 -4.28 13.57
N ALA A 61 81.22 -4.68 12.48
CA ALA A 61 81.84 -5.54 11.47
C ALA A 61 83.07 -4.87 10.82
N GLN A 62 82.99 -3.56 10.52
CA GLN A 62 84.11 -2.80 9.98
C GLN A 62 85.26 -2.66 11.00
N LEU A 63 84.95 -2.47 12.27
CA LEU A 63 85.95 -2.35 13.33
C LEU A 63 86.72 -3.66 13.52
N THR A 64 86.03 -4.79 13.59
CA THR A 64 86.64 -6.14 13.65
C THR A 64 87.61 -6.37 12.49
N GLN A 65 87.23 -5.99 11.27
CA GLN A 65 88.09 -6.12 10.09
C GLN A 65 89.40 -5.33 10.22
N ASN A 66 89.35 -4.10 10.73
CA ASN A 66 90.55 -3.26 10.87
C ASN A 66 91.51 -3.79 11.95
N ILE A 67 90.97 -4.35 13.05
CA ILE A 67 91.77 -4.97 14.13
C ILE A 67 92.55 -6.20 13.59
N LEU A 68 91.90 -7.04 12.80
CA LEU A 68 92.54 -8.19 12.16
C LEU A 68 93.66 -7.77 11.20
N GLU A 69 93.43 -6.73 10.40
CA GLU A 69 94.45 -6.23 9.47
C GLU A 69 95.65 -5.62 10.22
N GLN A 70 95.43 -4.90 11.34
CA GLN A 70 96.53 -4.37 12.17
C GLN A 70 97.41 -5.49 12.74
N ALA A 71 96.81 -6.55 13.30
CA ALA A 71 97.54 -7.70 13.81
C ALA A 71 98.34 -8.42 12.71
N LYS A 72 97.78 -8.53 11.50
CA LYS A 72 98.46 -9.09 10.33
C LYS A 72 99.67 -8.25 9.91
N GLN A 73 99.55 -6.92 9.86
CA GLN A 73 100.68 -6.05 9.51
C GLN A 73 101.83 -6.15 10.54
N LEU A 74 101.51 -6.29 11.83
CA LEU A 74 102.51 -6.52 12.87
C LEU A 74 103.25 -7.86 12.71
N SER A 75 102.61 -8.88 12.15
CA SER A 75 103.30 -10.12 11.79
C SER A 75 104.29 -9.93 10.63
N TYR A 76 104.08 -8.97 9.73
CA TYR A 76 105.05 -8.66 8.67
C TYR A 76 106.24 -7.85 9.17
N VAL A 77 106.06 -7.06 10.24
CA VAL A 77 107.16 -6.32 10.89
C VAL A 77 108.31 -7.25 11.27
N THR A 78 108.02 -8.44 11.82
CA THR A 78 109.07 -9.38 12.27
C THR A 78 109.86 -10.04 11.14
N GLN A 79 109.34 -10.02 9.92
CA GLN A 79 109.98 -10.61 8.73
C GLN A 79 110.87 -9.61 7.98
N THR A 80 110.84 -8.35 8.38
CA THR A 80 111.49 -7.26 7.65
C THR A 80 113.01 -7.27 7.87
N GLN A 81 113.81 -7.15 6.81
CA GLN A 81 115.27 -7.19 6.89
C GLN A 81 115.95 -5.82 6.68
N ASP A 82 115.19 -4.77 6.39
CA ASP A 82 115.70 -3.43 6.11
C ASP A 82 114.81 -2.33 6.69
N ASN A 83 115.41 -1.17 6.98
CA ASN A 83 114.68 -0.04 7.60
C ASN A 83 113.64 0.62 6.68
N GLN A 84 113.79 0.53 5.35
CA GLN A 84 112.87 1.19 4.41
C GLN A 84 111.52 0.45 4.35
N THR A 85 111.54 -0.87 4.31
CA THR A 85 110.34 -1.71 4.37
C THR A 85 109.63 -1.56 5.71
N LEU A 86 110.38 -1.46 6.82
CA LEU A 86 109.82 -1.29 8.17
C LEU A 86 109.03 0.02 8.30
N GLU A 87 109.56 1.12 7.77
CA GLU A 87 108.88 2.42 7.79
C GLU A 87 107.61 2.42 6.92
N GLY A 88 107.59 1.66 5.82
CA GLY A 88 106.38 1.47 5.00
C GLY A 88 105.25 0.75 5.74
N ILE A 89 105.56 -0.35 6.45
CA ILE A 89 104.58 -1.08 7.26
C ILE A 89 104.10 -0.21 8.44
N ARG A 90 105.00 0.56 9.06
CA ARG A 90 104.68 1.50 10.13
C ARG A 90 103.62 2.51 9.71
N GLN A 91 103.73 3.10 8.52
CA GLN A 91 102.73 4.06 8.00
C GLN A 91 101.36 3.41 7.80
N GLN A 92 101.30 2.16 7.32
CA GLN A 92 100.04 1.42 7.15
C GLN A 92 99.37 1.16 8.50
N ILE A 93 100.16 0.75 9.50
CA ILE A 93 99.67 0.55 10.88
C ILE A 93 99.11 1.86 11.44
N THR A 94 99.80 2.99 11.30
CA THR A 94 99.29 4.30 11.77
C THR A 94 97.96 4.68 11.10
N SER A 95 97.79 4.38 9.81
CA SER A 95 96.51 4.61 9.13
C SER A 95 95.39 3.71 9.65
N LEU A 96 95.69 2.45 9.98
CA LEU A 96 94.72 1.51 10.58
C LEU A 96 94.31 1.98 11.97
N GLU A 97 95.27 2.41 12.81
CA GLU A 97 95.02 2.94 14.15
C GLU A 97 94.07 4.15 14.13
N SER A 98 94.22 5.05 13.15
CA SER A 98 93.29 6.18 12.97
C SER A 98 91.87 5.75 12.59
N ASN A 99 91.75 4.76 11.69
CA ASN A 99 90.45 4.21 11.31
C ASN A 99 89.76 3.49 12.46
N ILE A 100 90.51 2.69 13.23
CA ILE A 100 90.05 2.01 14.43
C ILE A 100 89.50 3.04 15.42
N ALA A 101 90.26 4.10 15.72
CA ALA A 101 89.81 5.15 16.65
C ALA A 101 88.50 5.83 16.21
N ARG A 102 88.33 6.10 14.90
CA ARG A 102 87.09 6.69 14.36
C ARG A 102 85.91 5.74 14.52
N LEU A 103 86.07 4.47 14.14
CA LEU A 103 85.02 3.45 14.23
C LEU A 103 84.63 3.17 15.68
N THR A 104 85.60 3.09 16.60
CA THR A 104 85.32 2.95 18.04
C THR A 104 84.47 4.10 18.58
N ASN A 105 84.77 5.34 18.21
CA ASN A 105 83.93 6.49 18.61
C ASN A 105 82.50 6.41 18.06
N GLN A 106 82.30 5.86 16.87
CA GLN A 106 80.95 5.65 16.31
C GLN A 106 80.18 4.58 17.11
N VAL A 107 80.84 3.47 17.46
CA VAL A 107 80.26 2.44 18.32
C VAL A 107 79.87 3.02 19.68
N LEU A 108 80.75 3.81 20.31
CA LEU A 108 80.50 4.48 21.60
C LEU A 108 79.34 5.49 21.53
N TYR A 109 79.23 6.24 20.44
CA TYR A 109 78.12 7.19 20.25
C TYR A 109 76.78 6.46 20.16
N VAL A 110 76.70 5.42 19.31
CA VAL A 110 75.46 4.65 19.13
C VAL A 110 75.11 3.89 20.42
N SER A 111 76.11 3.36 21.14
CA SER A 111 75.88 2.68 22.41
C SER A 111 75.37 3.60 23.52
N SER A 112 75.76 4.88 23.53
CA SER A 112 75.26 5.86 24.52
C SER A 112 73.75 6.11 24.39
N ASN A 113 73.20 6.03 23.18
CA ASN A 113 71.77 6.13 22.92
C ASN A 113 71.01 4.83 23.26
N LEU A 114 71.72 3.72 23.39
CA LEU A 114 71.23 2.38 23.75
C LEU A 114 71.62 1.99 25.19
N SER A 115 71.77 2.99 26.08
CA SER A 115 72.38 2.87 27.42
C SER A 115 71.80 1.80 28.35
N GLN A 116 70.62 1.25 28.06
CA GLN A 116 70.03 0.13 28.82
C GLN A 116 70.50 -1.25 28.36
N THR A 117 71.06 -1.38 27.15
CA THR A 117 71.31 -2.68 26.51
C THR A 117 72.80 -2.98 26.35
N ILE A 118 73.65 -1.97 26.15
CA ILE A 118 75.11 -2.11 26.11
C ILE A 118 75.68 -1.56 27.42
N SER A 119 76.44 -2.38 28.15
CA SER A 119 76.97 -1.97 29.45
C SER A 119 78.14 -1.00 29.30
N ALA A 120 78.24 -0.03 30.23
CA ALA A 120 79.42 0.85 30.34
C ALA A 120 80.72 0.05 30.47
N HIS A 121 80.65 -1.13 31.10
CA HIS A 121 81.79 -2.03 31.23
C HIS A 121 82.31 -2.54 29.88
N GLN A 122 81.43 -2.91 28.95
CA GLN A 122 81.83 -3.39 27.61
C GLN A 122 82.43 -2.27 26.76
N THR A 123 81.92 -1.04 26.89
CA THR A 123 82.46 0.12 26.17
C THR A 123 83.84 0.53 26.69
N ASP A 124 84.03 0.47 28.01
CA ASP A 124 85.33 0.76 28.64
C ASP A 124 86.35 -0.31 28.27
N GLN A 125 85.98 -1.59 28.38
CA GLN A 125 86.84 -2.72 28.02
C GLN A 125 87.28 -2.68 26.55
N LEU A 126 86.38 -2.32 25.62
CA LEU A 126 86.70 -2.16 24.21
C LEU A 126 87.74 -1.06 23.98
N SER A 127 87.56 0.10 24.64
CA SER A 127 88.50 1.22 24.55
C SER A 127 89.88 0.85 25.10
N ASP A 128 89.93 0.21 26.28
CA ASP A 128 91.16 -0.16 26.97
C ASP A 128 91.96 -1.21 26.18
N SER A 129 91.29 -2.22 25.62
CA SER A 129 91.95 -3.26 24.82
C SER A 129 92.50 -2.71 23.50
N ILE A 130 91.81 -1.76 22.85
CA ILE A 130 92.31 -1.09 21.64
C ILE A 130 93.54 -0.23 21.96
N GLN A 131 93.53 0.51 23.07
CA GLN A 131 94.68 1.30 23.49
C GLN A 131 95.90 0.39 23.79
N SER A 132 95.66 -0.75 24.43
CA SER A 132 96.70 -1.75 24.71
C SER A 132 97.29 -2.35 23.44
N LEU A 133 96.45 -2.65 22.43
CA LEU A 133 96.88 -3.16 21.13
C LEU A 133 97.82 -2.17 20.41
N ASN A 134 97.48 -0.88 20.43
CA ASN A 134 98.31 0.17 19.83
C ASN A 134 99.67 0.35 20.56
N ALA A 135 99.70 0.17 21.89
CA ALA A 135 100.95 0.21 22.65
C ALA A 135 101.86 -0.98 22.31
N LEU A 136 101.30 -2.19 22.22
CA LEU A 136 102.04 -3.39 21.82
C LEU A 136 102.57 -3.28 20.38
N SER A 137 101.76 -2.74 19.47
CA SER A 137 102.13 -2.42 18.09
C SER A 137 103.42 -1.60 18.02
N ALA A 138 103.49 -0.51 18.81
CA ALA A 138 104.67 0.35 18.88
C ALA A 138 105.92 -0.38 19.41
N ASN A 139 105.74 -1.26 20.41
CA ASN A 139 106.85 -2.02 21.01
C ASN A 139 107.45 -3.04 20.02
N VAL A 140 106.61 -3.74 19.24
CA VAL A 140 107.07 -4.70 18.22
C VAL A 140 107.92 -4.01 17.16
N ILE A 141 107.44 -2.85 16.67
CA ILE A 141 108.15 -2.03 15.67
C ILE A 141 109.49 -1.54 16.21
N SER A 142 109.51 -1.01 17.45
CA SER A 142 110.76 -0.55 18.09
C SER A 142 111.76 -1.69 18.26
N THR A 143 111.31 -2.88 18.65
CA THR A 143 112.19 -4.04 18.83
C THR A 143 112.78 -4.51 17.50
N GLN A 144 112.01 -4.44 16.40
CA GLN A 144 112.53 -4.76 15.06
C GLN A 144 113.64 -3.78 14.65
N GLN A 145 113.46 -2.50 14.92
CA GLN A 145 114.46 -1.47 14.65
C GLN A 145 115.79 -1.78 15.36
N ASP A 146 115.73 -2.23 16.61
CA ASP A 146 116.92 -2.62 17.38
C ASP A 146 117.59 -3.89 16.83
N ILE A 147 116.81 -4.88 16.38
CA ILE A 147 117.32 -6.11 15.73
C ILE A 147 118.11 -5.75 14.47
N LEU A 148 117.54 -4.90 13.61
CA LEU A 148 118.19 -4.45 12.38
C LEU A 148 119.50 -3.70 12.67
N THR A 149 119.49 -2.81 13.67
CA THR A 149 120.67 -2.06 14.08
C THR A 149 121.81 -2.97 14.57
N ARG A 150 121.49 -4.07 15.27
CA ARG A 150 122.50 -5.06 15.70
C ARG A 150 123.00 -5.92 14.55
N GLN A 151 122.12 -6.28 13.63
CA GLN A 151 122.51 -7.02 12.43
C GLN A 151 123.59 -6.26 11.63
N GLU A 152 123.41 -4.95 11.44
CA GLU A 152 124.38 -4.10 10.74
C GLU A 152 125.76 -4.08 11.43
N LYS A 153 125.80 -4.04 12.76
CA LYS A 153 127.05 -4.14 13.53
C LYS A 153 127.73 -5.50 13.39
N ILE A 154 126.96 -6.58 13.48
CA ILE A 154 127.46 -7.95 13.29
C ILE A 154 128.11 -8.07 11.91
N ASP A 155 127.44 -7.59 10.86
CA ASP A 155 127.95 -7.65 9.48
C ASP A 155 129.25 -6.85 9.31
N THR A 156 129.41 -5.74 10.04
CA THR A 156 130.63 -4.90 9.99
C THR A 156 131.84 -5.55 10.68
N GLU A 157 131.64 -6.24 11.80
CA GLU A 157 132.73 -6.88 12.58
C GLU A 157 133.08 -8.30 12.10
N MET A 158 132.17 -8.93 11.34
CA MET A 158 132.22 -10.34 10.93
C MET A 158 133.52 -10.72 10.24
N ASP A 159 133.88 -10.00 9.19
CA ASP A 159 135.02 -10.35 8.36
C ASP A 159 136.33 -10.25 9.14
N GLY A 160 136.45 -9.24 10.01
CA GLY A 160 137.62 -9.04 10.86
C GLY A 160 137.79 -10.15 11.90
N PHE A 161 136.72 -10.53 12.61
CA PHE A 161 136.78 -11.60 13.60
C PHE A 161 137.04 -12.96 12.97
N ARG A 162 136.36 -13.28 11.86
CA ARG A 162 136.59 -14.53 11.11
C ARG A 162 138.02 -14.62 10.59
N TYR A 163 138.56 -13.51 10.07
CA TYR A 163 139.96 -13.45 9.63
C TYR A 163 140.93 -13.71 10.79
N GLY A 164 140.72 -13.08 11.95
CA GLY A 164 141.53 -13.33 13.14
C GLY A 164 141.52 -14.80 13.53
N LEU A 165 140.33 -15.41 13.58
CA LEU A 165 140.15 -16.80 13.99
C LEU A 165 140.79 -17.80 13.01
N GLY A 166 140.66 -17.56 11.70
CA GLY A 166 141.23 -18.42 10.66
C GLY A 166 142.74 -18.26 10.43
N SER A 167 143.33 -17.11 10.80
CA SER A 167 144.76 -16.83 10.55
C SER A 167 145.69 -17.28 11.69
N VAL A 168 145.22 -17.20 12.94
CA VAL A 168 146.04 -17.39 14.15
C VAL A 168 146.57 -18.82 14.30
N GLY A 169 145.77 -19.83 13.98
CA GLY A 169 146.21 -21.24 14.01
C GLY A 169 147.32 -21.53 12.99
N PRO A 170 147.12 -21.25 11.69
CA PRO A 170 148.17 -21.39 10.67
C PRO A 170 149.44 -20.60 10.97
N GLU A 171 149.34 -19.37 11.48
CA GLU A 171 150.52 -18.59 11.87
C GLU A 171 151.27 -19.21 13.04
N MET A 172 150.58 -19.72 14.07
CA MET A 172 151.22 -20.46 15.15
C MET A 172 151.95 -21.70 14.64
N ASN A 173 151.36 -22.45 13.70
CA ASN A 173 152.00 -23.61 13.08
C ASN A 173 153.26 -23.24 12.29
N ARG A 174 153.21 -22.13 11.56
CA ARG A 174 154.36 -21.60 10.83
C ARG A 174 155.46 -21.21 11.81
N ILE A 175 155.13 -20.47 12.87
CA ILE A 175 156.08 -19.96 13.86
C ILE A 175 156.72 -21.10 14.65
N SER A 176 155.93 -22.07 15.10
CA SER A 176 156.43 -23.23 15.85
C SER A 176 157.41 -24.08 15.05
N SER A 177 157.22 -24.20 13.72
CA SER A 177 158.09 -24.99 12.85
C SER A 177 159.57 -24.57 12.87
N PHE A 178 159.88 -23.32 13.21
CA PHE A 178 161.26 -22.83 13.32
C PHE A 178 161.70 -22.46 14.74
N LEU A 179 160.77 -22.14 15.66
CA LEU A 179 161.12 -21.83 17.04
C LEU A 179 161.31 -23.06 17.93
N VAL A 180 160.50 -24.11 17.74
CA VAL A 180 160.45 -25.26 18.65
C VAL A 180 161.75 -26.08 18.66
N GLY A 181 162.38 -26.28 17.50
CA GLY A 181 163.53 -27.17 17.36
C GLY A 181 163.21 -28.60 17.82
N ASP A 182 163.99 -29.13 18.78
CA ASP A 182 163.81 -30.46 19.38
C ASP A 182 163.05 -30.44 20.73
N ASN A 183 162.37 -29.34 21.11
CA ASN A 183 161.65 -29.24 22.38
C ASN A 183 160.21 -29.81 22.30
N PRO A 184 159.91 -30.97 22.94
CA PRO A 184 158.59 -31.60 22.84
C PRO A 184 157.49 -30.79 23.55
N GLU A 185 157.83 -30.07 24.63
CA GLU A 185 156.87 -29.34 25.46
C GLU A 185 156.40 -28.05 24.75
N SER A 186 157.33 -27.36 24.08
CA SER A 186 156.99 -26.22 23.21
C SER A 186 156.16 -26.66 21.98
N ALA A 187 156.48 -27.82 21.39
CA ALA A 187 155.67 -28.40 20.31
C ALA A 187 154.23 -28.68 20.76
N ASP A 188 154.06 -29.25 21.96
CA ASP A 188 152.74 -29.53 22.54
C ASP A 188 151.93 -28.25 22.77
N ALA A 189 152.54 -27.19 23.31
CA ALA A 189 151.88 -25.90 23.50
C ALA A 189 151.38 -25.30 22.18
N ALA A 190 152.21 -25.28 21.13
CA ALA A 190 151.78 -24.83 19.80
C ALA A 190 150.64 -25.69 19.23
N ASN A 191 150.72 -27.02 19.34
CA ASN A 191 149.67 -27.93 18.87
C ASN A 191 148.35 -27.74 19.62
N ARG A 192 148.39 -27.58 20.94
CA ARG A 192 147.22 -27.27 21.79
C ARG A 192 146.60 -25.94 21.38
N PHE A 193 147.40 -24.92 21.09
CA PHE A 193 146.91 -23.63 20.60
C PHE A 193 146.15 -23.79 19.28
N ILE A 194 146.77 -24.43 18.29
CA ILE A 194 146.18 -24.66 16.95
C ILE A 194 144.87 -25.45 17.06
N ALA A 195 144.85 -26.53 17.85
CA ALA A 195 143.67 -27.36 18.03
C ALA A 195 142.50 -26.59 18.68
N ASN A 196 142.79 -25.76 19.68
CA ASN A 196 141.76 -24.93 20.32
C ASN A 196 141.24 -23.84 19.38
N VAL A 197 142.11 -23.18 18.61
CA VAL A 197 141.69 -22.16 17.62
C VAL A 197 140.82 -22.76 16.52
N SER A 198 141.24 -23.87 15.91
CA SER A 198 140.46 -24.52 14.84
C SER A 198 139.08 -25.00 15.32
N SER A 199 139.02 -25.50 16.54
CA SER A 199 137.73 -25.89 17.10
C SER A 199 136.85 -24.68 17.46
N MET A 200 137.47 -23.59 17.91
CA MET A 200 136.76 -22.32 18.18
C MET A 200 136.19 -21.72 16.89
N GLU A 201 136.89 -21.87 15.77
CA GLU A 201 136.38 -21.53 14.43
C GLU A 201 135.10 -22.30 14.08
N SER A 202 135.09 -23.62 14.32
CA SER A 202 133.90 -24.45 14.11
C SER A 202 132.72 -24.01 14.98
N SER A 203 132.95 -23.79 16.29
CA SER A 203 131.90 -23.33 17.21
C SER A 203 131.38 -21.94 16.85
N PHE A 204 132.22 -21.05 16.31
CA PHE A 204 131.77 -19.74 15.83
C PHE A 204 130.82 -19.86 14.63
N VAL A 205 131.12 -20.74 13.68
CA VAL A 205 130.23 -21.02 12.54
C VAL A 205 128.90 -21.60 13.04
N GLN A 206 128.94 -22.51 14.02
CA GLN A 206 127.72 -23.05 14.64
C GLN A 206 126.92 -21.95 15.34
N LEU A 207 127.56 -21.07 16.11
CA LEU A 207 126.93 -19.93 16.78
C LEU A 207 126.19 -19.04 15.78
N MET A 208 126.80 -18.71 14.64
CA MET A 208 126.17 -17.89 13.60
C MET A 208 124.90 -18.51 12.99
N MET A 209 124.82 -19.85 12.99
CA MET A 209 123.66 -20.56 12.45
C MET A 209 122.53 -20.76 13.48
N GLN A 210 122.75 -20.45 14.76
CA GLN A 210 121.72 -20.64 15.78
C GLN A 210 120.63 -19.56 15.69
N SER A 211 119.38 -20.01 15.69
CA SER A 211 118.19 -19.16 15.85
C SER A 211 117.62 -19.20 17.28
N ASP A 212 118.15 -20.08 18.13
CA ASP A 212 117.73 -20.28 19.52
C ASP A 212 118.77 -19.70 20.47
N LEU A 213 118.34 -18.79 21.35
CA LEU A 213 119.22 -18.11 22.29
C LEU A 213 119.92 -19.08 23.25
N SER A 214 119.23 -20.12 23.72
CA SER A 214 119.83 -21.10 24.66
C SER A 214 120.93 -21.89 23.97
N LYS A 215 120.70 -22.35 22.74
CA LYS A 215 121.73 -23.07 21.97
C LYS A 215 122.91 -22.18 21.63
N ALA A 216 122.66 -20.92 21.25
CA ALA A 216 123.72 -19.94 21.01
C ALA A 216 124.56 -19.67 22.27
N GLN A 217 123.93 -19.64 23.45
CA GLN A 217 124.65 -19.51 24.73
C GLN A 217 125.54 -20.72 25.02
N ASP A 218 125.14 -21.93 24.63
CA ASP A 218 125.96 -23.13 24.78
C ASP A 218 127.19 -23.10 23.86
N GLU A 219 127.03 -22.71 22.60
CA GLU A 219 128.15 -22.50 21.65
C GLU A 219 129.11 -21.41 22.16
N TYR A 220 128.57 -20.31 22.70
CA TYR A 220 129.36 -19.26 23.33
C TYR A 220 130.20 -19.78 24.51
N ARG A 221 129.62 -20.62 25.38
CA ARG A 221 130.36 -21.23 26.51
C ARG A 221 131.48 -22.12 26.01
N GLU A 222 131.23 -22.91 24.96
CA GLU A 222 132.25 -23.76 24.36
C GLU A 222 133.39 -22.93 23.75
N MET A 223 133.06 -21.91 22.97
CA MET A 223 134.03 -20.95 22.43
C MET A 223 134.86 -20.28 23.53
N LYS A 224 134.23 -19.88 24.64
CA LYS A 224 134.91 -19.26 25.77
C LYS A 224 135.87 -20.22 26.49
N ASN A 225 135.49 -21.48 26.64
CA ASN A 225 136.37 -22.52 27.18
C ASN A 225 137.56 -22.77 26.26
N ARG A 226 137.33 -22.82 24.94
CA ARG A 226 138.40 -22.96 23.94
C ARG A 226 139.33 -21.76 23.96
N LEU A 227 138.81 -20.55 24.06
CA LEU A 227 139.62 -19.32 24.19
C LEU A 227 140.53 -19.39 25.42
N ALA A 228 140.03 -19.86 26.58
CA ALA A 228 140.90 -20.07 27.75
C ALA A 228 142.02 -21.07 27.47
N GLY A 229 141.74 -22.14 26.71
CA GLY A 229 142.74 -23.10 26.24
C GLY A 229 143.74 -22.50 25.25
N VAL A 230 143.29 -21.65 24.32
CA VAL A 230 144.15 -20.87 23.41
C VAL A 230 145.08 -19.98 24.22
N ASN A 231 144.54 -19.20 25.17
CA ASN A 231 145.33 -18.27 25.97
C ASN A 231 146.39 -19.00 26.81
N LEU A 232 146.03 -20.11 27.46
CA LEU A 232 146.97 -20.91 28.24
C LEU A 232 148.07 -21.50 27.36
N ALA A 233 147.71 -22.07 26.20
CA ALA A 233 148.68 -22.65 25.28
C ALA A 233 149.60 -21.58 24.66
N TYR A 234 149.09 -20.37 24.45
CA TYR A 234 149.88 -19.23 23.99
C TYR A 234 150.90 -18.79 25.05
N ASP A 235 150.47 -18.69 26.31
CA ASP A 235 151.32 -18.31 27.43
C ASP A 235 152.39 -19.39 27.69
N ASP A 236 152.02 -20.69 27.66
CA ASP A 236 152.94 -21.82 27.76
C ASP A 236 154.00 -21.76 26.64
N PHE A 237 153.58 -21.50 25.39
CA PHE A 237 154.51 -21.40 24.26
C PHE A 237 155.44 -20.19 24.38
N LYS A 238 154.91 -19.07 24.88
CA LYS A 238 155.65 -17.83 25.11
C LYS A 238 156.69 -17.95 26.23
N GLU A 239 156.48 -18.80 27.23
CA GLU A 239 157.48 -19.03 28.28
C GLU A 239 158.78 -19.63 27.72
N TRP A 240 158.64 -20.57 26.77
CA TRP A 240 159.76 -21.13 26.03
C TRP A 240 160.31 -20.18 24.97
N HIS A 241 159.43 -19.42 24.32
CA HIS A 241 159.76 -18.52 23.22
C HIS A 241 159.20 -17.12 23.47
N PRO A 242 159.88 -16.29 24.30
CA PRO A 242 159.40 -14.96 24.63
C PRO A 242 159.28 -14.04 23.41
N ASP A 243 160.06 -14.33 22.36
CA ASP A 243 160.07 -13.65 21.06
C ASP A 243 158.82 -13.93 20.21
N VAL A 244 157.95 -14.87 20.61
CA VAL A 244 156.67 -15.13 19.92
C VAL A 244 155.79 -13.85 19.83
N VAL A 245 155.95 -12.93 20.79
CA VAL A 245 155.21 -11.66 20.82
C VAL A 245 155.65 -10.66 19.73
N ASP A 246 156.86 -10.81 19.18
CA ASP A 246 157.37 -9.95 18.12
C ASP A 246 156.79 -10.31 16.75
N PHE A 247 156.10 -11.46 16.64
CA PHE A 247 155.39 -11.87 15.43
C PHE A 247 154.03 -11.17 15.34
N ALA A 248 154.06 -9.96 14.77
CA ALA A 248 152.87 -9.15 14.50
C ALA A 248 151.76 -9.90 13.73
N SER A 249 152.12 -10.87 12.88
CA SER A 249 151.15 -11.69 12.13
C SER A 249 150.29 -12.58 13.03
N LEU A 250 150.84 -13.03 14.16
CA LEU A 250 150.13 -13.84 15.14
C LEU A 250 149.40 -12.97 16.16
N THR A 251 150.07 -11.95 16.71
CA THR A 251 149.51 -11.10 17.76
C THR A 251 148.32 -10.28 17.28
N ALA A 252 148.37 -9.72 16.05
CA ALA A 252 147.24 -8.96 15.51
C ALA A 252 145.97 -9.81 15.32
N GLY A 253 146.11 -11.04 14.80
CA GLY A 253 144.98 -11.95 14.66
C GLY A 253 144.44 -12.41 16.02
N TYR A 254 145.33 -12.65 16.98
CA TYR A 254 144.96 -13.05 18.33
C TYR A 254 144.21 -11.95 19.08
N ASP A 255 144.65 -10.69 18.96
CA ASP A 255 143.96 -9.52 19.52
C ASP A 255 142.58 -9.29 18.89
N MET A 256 142.42 -9.54 17.58
CA MET A 256 141.12 -9.51 16.90
C MET A 256 140.16 -10.56 17.50
N VAL A 257 140.65 -11.77 17.76
CA VAL A 257 139.87 -12.82 18.42
C VAL A 257 139.49 -12.39 19.84
N LEU A 258 140.45 -11.91 20.65
CA LEU A 258 140.15 -11.45 22.01
C LEU A 258 139.11 -10.32 22.04
N SER A 259 139.20 -9.37 21.11
CA SER A 259 138.27 -8.24 21.00
C SER A 259 136.84 -8.69 20.69
N GLY A 260 136.66 -9.74 19.88
CA GLY A 260 135.33 -10.27 19.57
C GLY A 260 134.59 -10.92 20.75
N PHE A 261 135.32 -11.31 21.81
CA PHE A 261 134.73 -11.76 23.07
C PHE A 261 134.57 -10.63 24.10
N GLY A 262 135.02 -9.41 23.77
CA GLY A 262 134.82 -8.22 24.59
C GLY A 262 133.34 -7.85 24.70
N LYS A 263 133.04 -6.98 25.66
CA LYS A 263 131.72 -6.33 25.72
C LYS A 263 131.49 -5.54 24.43
N ASP A 264 130.30 -5.65 23.85
CA ASP A 264 129.94 -5.12 22.52
C ASP A 264 130.69 -5.73 21.32
N GLY A 265 131.57 -6.72 21.52
CA GLY A 265 132.18 -7.46 20.42
C GLY A 265 131.17 -8.36 19.70
N ILE A 266 131.51 -8.81 18.50
CA ILE A 266 130.63 -9.60 17.63
C ILE A 266 129.86 -10.74 18.30
N VAL A 267 130.47 -11.46 19.24
CA VAL A 267 129.82 -12.58 19.93
C VAL A 267 128.70 -12.08 20.85
N ASP A 268 128.92 -10.97 21.55
CA ASP A 268 127.92 -10.29 22.40
C ASP A 268 126.79 -9.68 21.54
N GLN A 269 127.12 -9.15 20.35
CA GLN A 269 126.12 -8.64 19.41
C GLN A 269 125.18 -9.76 18.90
N ILE A 270 125.72 -10.93 18.56
CA ILE A 270 124.93 -12.09 18.11
C ILE A 270 123.96 -12.55 19.21
N LEU A 271 124.45 -12.70 20.44
CA LEU A 271 123.61 -13.12 21.58
C LEU A 271 122.53 -12.08 21.90
N SER A 272 122.89 -10.80 21.90
CA SER A 272 121.95 -9.70 22.14
C SER A 272 120.86 -9.61 21.07
N LYS A 273 121.21 -9.84 19.78
CA LYS A 273 120.24 -9.92 18.69
C LYS A 273 119.24 -11.06 18.92
N LEU A 274 119.72 -12.27 19.26
CA LEU A 274 118.85 -13.42 19.53
C LEU A 274 117.92 -13.19 20.73
N GLN A 275 118.39 -12.46 21.74
CA GLN A 275 117.55 -12.04 22.87
C GLN A 275 116.42 -11.10 22.42
N LEU A 276 116.70 -10.13 21.55
CA LEU A 276 115.68 -9.23 21.01
C LEU A 276 114.65 -9.98 20.16
N VAL A 277 115.08 -10.94 19.32
CA VAL A 277 114.18 -11.80 18.53
C VAL A 277 113.23 -12.60 19.44
N THR A 278 113.74 -13.11 20.57
CA THR A 278 112.92 -13.81 21.57
C THR A 278 111.92 -12.86 22.24
N THR A 279 112.33 -11.64 22.58
CA THR A 279 111.43 -10.60 23.14
C THR A 279 110.34 -10.23 22.16
N GLN A 280 110.69 -10.01 20.89
CA GLN A 280 109.72 -9.65 19.85
C GLN A 280 108.68 -10.75 19.62
N SER A 281 109.09 -12.02 19.67
CA SER A 281 108.17 -13.15 19.52
C SER A 281 107.09 -13.17 20.60
N LYS A 282 107.45 -12.84 21.85
CA LYS A 282 106.49 -12.69 22.96
C LYS A 282 105.56 -11.50 22.77
N GLN A 283 106.08 -10.36 22.30
CA GLN A 283 105.26 -9.18 22.03
C GLN A 283 104.21 -9.46 20.95
N VAL A 284 104.56 -10.22 19.90
CA VAL A 284 103.60 -10.60 18.84
C VAL A 284 102.53 -11.57 19.37
N GLU A 285 102.88 -12.49 20.27
CA GLU A 285 101.90 -13.34 20.94
C GLU A 285 100.88 -12.51 21.75
N GLU A 286 101.36 -11.50 22.50
CA GLU A 286 100.49 -10.58 23.23
C GLU A 286 99.57 -9.77 22.29
N VAL A 287 100.07 -9.30 21.13
CA VAL A 287 99.27 -8.62 20.11
C VAL A 287 98.09 -9.50 19.65
N VAL A 288 98.34 -10.79 19.38
CA VAL A 288 97.28 -11.71 18.94
C VAL A 288 96.25 -11.94 20.05
N ILE A 289 96.68 -12.09 21.30
CA ILE A 289 95.79 -12.25 22.45
C ILE A 289 94.90 -11.00 22.61
N THR A 290 95.49 -9.81 22.62
CA THR A 290 94.74 -8.55 22.78
C THR A 290 93.81 -8.29 21.59
N ALA A 291 94.22 -8.57 20.36
CA ALA A 291 93.36 -8.46 19.18
C ALA A 291 92.13 -9.36 19.29
N ASN A 292 92.28 -10.62 19.76
CA ASN A 292 91.15 -11.52 19.98
C ASN A 292 90.20 -11.02 21.08
N GLN A 293 90.73 -10.44 22.16
CA GLN A 293 89.89 -9.83 23.22
C GLN A 293 89.03 -8.67 22.70
N VAL A 294 89.58 -7.83 21.82
CA VAL A 294 88.83 -6.77 21.16
C VAL A 294 87.71 -7.37 20.30
N ILE A 295 88.01 -8.40 19.52
CA ILE A 295 87.04 -9.07 18.64
C ILE A 295 85.92 -9.74 19.45
N ASP A 296 86.23 -10.41 20.56
CA ASP A 296 85.23 -11.03 21.43
C ASP A 296 84.26 -10.00 22.02
N THR A 297 84.79 -8.84 22.43
CA THR A 297 83.96 -7.74 22.95
C THR A 297 83.04 -7.20 21.84
N LEU A 298 83.54 -7.04 20.61
CA LEU A 298 82.73 -6.62 19.46
C LEU A 298 81.67 -7.66 19.05
N ASN A 299 81.96 -8.96 19.19
CA ASN A 299 81.00 -10.02 18.97
C ASN A 299 79.86 -9.99 19.99
N GLN A 300 80.17 -9.74 21.27
CA GLN A 300 79.14 -9.56 22.30
C GLN A 300 78.22 -8.37 21.98
N ILE A 301 78.78 -7.21 21.62
CA ILE A 301 77.98 -6.04 21.23
C ILE A 301 77.11 -6.35 20.00
N SER A 302 77.63 -7.12 19.04
CA SER A 302 76.88 -7.53 17.84
C SER A 302 75.71 -8.48 18.18
N SER A 303 75.90 -9.41 19.11
CA SER A 303 74.81 -10.30 19.59
C SER A 303 73.68 -9.53 20.29
N THR A 304 74.02 -8.45 20.99
CA THR A 304 73.02 -7.55 21.60
C THR A 304 72.21 -6.80 20.55
N ALA A 305 72.86 -6.34 19.48
CA ALA A 305 72.18 -5.70 18.35
C ALA A 305 71.23 -6.67 17.62
N GLU A 306 71.64 -7.94 17.46
CA GLU A 306 70.83 -9.01 16.85
C GLU A 306 69.58 -9.34 17.69
N ALA A 307 69.73 -9.46 19.02
CA ALA A 307 68.61 -9.71 19.93
C ALA A 307 67.54 -8.59 19.89
N LEU A 308 67.96 -7.33 19.77
CA LEU A 308 67.04 -6.18 19.62
C LEU A 308 66.26 -6.26 18.30
N ILE A 309 66.91 -6.71 17.22
CA ILE A 309 66.25 -6.87 15.91
C ILE A 309 65.19 -7.97 15.98
N ASP A 310 65.50 -9.10 16.61
CA ASP A 310 64.57 -10.22 16.78
C ASP A 310 63.37 -9.86 17.69
N GLU A 311 63.60 -9.16 18.79
CA GLU A 311 62.53 -8.72 19.71
C GLU A 311 61.55 -7.79 19.00
N SER A 312 62.05 -6.77 18.29
CA SER A 312 61.21 -5.85 17.53
C SER A 312 60.44 -6.56 16.41
N GLN A 313 61.04 -7.55 15.74
CA GLN A 313 60.35 -8.36 14.73
C GLN A 313 59.20 -9.18 15.33
N SER A 314 59.39 -9.76 16.53
CA SER A 314 58.35 -10.50 17.23
C SER A 314 57.17 -9.62 17.61
N VAL A 315 57.43 -8.44 18.19
CA VAL A 315 56.38 -7.49 18.61
C VAL A 315 55.54 -7.01 17.42
N VAL A 316 56.17 -6.71 16.28
CA VAL A 316 55.46 -6.31 15.04
C VAL A 316 54.59 -7.45 14.53
N THR A 317 55.13 -8.68 14.49
CA THR A 317 54.41 -9.86 13.99
C THR A 317 53.20 -10.21 14.86
N ASP A 318 53.35 -10.18 16.19
CA ASP A 318 52.27 -10.47 17.13
C ASP A 318 51.18 -9.38 17.14
N THR A 319 51.58 -8.11 17.00
CA THR A 319 50.64 -6.99 16.86
C THR A 319 49.80 -7.17 15.59
N MET A 320 50.42 -7.56 14.47
CA MET A 320 49.72 -7.85 13.21
C MET A 320 48.76 -9.04 13.32
N LYS A 321 49.17 -10.15 13.94
CA LYS A 321 48.31 -11.32 14.18
C LYS A 321 47.10 -10.98 15.06
N THR A 322 47.30 -10.19 16.11
CA THR A 322 46.22 -9.79 17.02
C THR A 322 45.19 -8.90 16.32
N ILE A 323 45.64 -7.90 15.55
CA ILE A 323 44.75 -7.00 14.80
C ILE A 323 43.93 -7.78 13.77
N THR A 324 44.58 -8.64 12.99
CA THR A 324 43.90 -9.47 11.97
C THR A 324 42.89 -10.44 12.59
N ALA A 325 43.21 -11.09 13.72
CA ALA A 325 42.28 -11.96 14.43
C ALA A 325 41.05 -11.21 14.97
N VAL A 326 41.24 -10.01 15.56
CA VAL A 326 40.14 -9.19 16.07
C VAL A 326 39.23 -8.71 14.93
N LEU A 327 39.79 -8.29 13.79
CA LEU A 327 39.02 -7.88 12.61
C LEU A 327 38.22 -9.05 12.00
N LEU A 328 38.80 -10.25 11.93
CA LEU A 328 38.10 -11.44 11.43
C LEU A 328 36.98 -11.89 12.39
N ALA A 329 37.24 -11.97 13.70
CA ALA A 329 36.25 -12.40 14.68
C ALA A 329 35.05 -11.44 14.75
N SER A 330 35.32 -10.14 14.77
CA SER A 330 34.28 -9.10 14.79
C SER A 330 33.53 -8.97 13.46
N GLY A 331 34.21 -9.15 12.33
CA GLY A 331 33.59 -9.22 11.01
C GLY A 331 32.62 -10.40 10.89
N THR A 332 33.04 -11.59 11.34
CA THR A 332 32.18 -12.78 11.37
C THR A 332 30.97 -12.57 12.29
N LEU A 333 31.17 -11.97 13.47
CA LEU A 333 30.10 -11.65 14.40
C LEU A 333 29.09 -10.66 13.78
N LEU A 334 29.57 -9.62 13.10
CA LEU A 334 28.73 -8.63 12.41
C LEU A 334 27.90 -9.29 11.30
N VAL A 335 28.49 -10.19 10.51
CA VAL A 335 27.76 -10.97 9.49
C VAL A 335 26.69 -11.85 10.12
N VAL A 336 27.00 -12.58 11.20
CA VAL A 336 26.04 -13.44 11.91
C VAL A 336 24.86 -12.64 12.48
N VAL A 337 25.13 -11.48 13.10
CA VAL A 337 24.08 -10.59 13.63
C VAL A 337 23.16 -10.09 12.52
N ILE A 338 23.72 -9.68 11.37
CA ILE A 338 22.96 -9.25 10.20
C ILE A 338 22.09 -10.42 9.66
N LEU A 339 22.65 -11.62 9.57
CA LEU A 339 21.98 -12.80 9.02
C LEU A 339 20.82 -13.26 9.92
N ILE A 340 21.01 -13.27 11.24
CA ILE A 340 19.96 -13.56 12.22
C ILE A 340 18.86 -12.50 12.18
N ALA A 341 19.23 -11.21 12.15
CA ALA A 341 18.26 -10.12 12.04
C ALA A 341 17.44 -10.22 10.74
N TRP A 342 18.08 -10.55 9.62
CA TRP A 342 17.43 -10.75 8.32
C TRP A 342 16.45 -11.92 8.33
N LEU A 343 16.86 -13.11 8.80
CA LEU A 343 16.00 -14.29 8.88
C LEU A 343 14.78 -14.05 9.79
N SER A 344 15.01 -13.37 10.92
CA SER A 344 13.96 -13.03 11.89
C SER A 344 12.95 -12.05 11.31
N LEU A 345 13.41 -10.94 10.70
CA LEU A 345 12.52 -9.98 10.03
C LEU A 345 11.76 -10.63 8.87
N LYS A 346 12.44 -11.41 8.03
CA LYS A 346 11.85 -12.13 6.89
C LYS A 346 10.70 -13.03 7.35
N HIS A 347 10.93 -13.87 8.36
CA HIS A 347 9.89 -14.77 8.87
C HIS A 347 8.72 -14.00 9.50
N TRP A 348 9.00 -12.94 10.25
CA TRP A 348 7.98 -12.15 10.94
C TRP A 348 7.07 -11.36 9.98
N ILE A 349 7.64 -10.76 8.93
CA ILE A 349 6.90 -10.04 7.88
C ILE A 349 6.12 -11.02 6.99
N ASN A 350 6.77 -12.09 6.51
CA ASN A 350 6.13 -13.05 5.60
C ASN A 350 4.91 -13.73 6.22
N ARG A 351 4.92 -14.00 7.54
CA ARG A 351 3.73 -14.52 8.24
C ARG A 351 2.54 -13.57 8.20
N GLY A 352 2.77 -12.26 8.40
CA GLY A 352 1.73 -11.26 8.32
C GLY A 352 1.20 -11.10 6.89
N LEU A 353 2.12 -10.99 5.93
CA LEU A 353 1.80 -10.80 4.51
C LEU A 353 1.06 -12.00 3.91
N SER A 354 1.53 -13.23 4.18
CA SER A 354 0.90 -14.47 3.70
C SER A 354 -0.53 -14.64 4.21
N ASN A 355 -0.79 -14.25 5.47
CA ASN A 355 -2.13 -14.27 6.04
C ASN A 355 -3.06 -13.25 5.36
N ILE A 356 -2.58 -12.02 5.09
CA ILE A 356 -3.36 -11.01 4.34
C ILE A 356 -3.64 -11.52 2.92
N LEU A 357 -2.61 -12.01 2.21
CA LEU A 357 -2.72 -12.49 0.83
C LEU A 357 -3.67 -13.69 0.71
N SER A 358 -3.64 -14.61 1.67
CA SER A 358 -4.55 -15.76 1.70
C SER A 358 -6.01 -15.34 1.86
N ASN A 359 -6.32 -14.35 2.71
CA ASN A 359 -7.69 -13.85 2.86
C ASN A 359 -8.14 -13.02 1.66
N LEU A 360 -7.25 -12.26 1.02
CA LEU A 360 -7.53 -11.61 -0.27
C LEU A 360 -7.79 -12.64 -1.38
N ASN A 361 -7.07 -13.76 -1.39
CA ASN A 361 -7.29 -14.84 -2.36
C ASN A 361 -8.66 -15.53 -2.12
N LYS A 362 -9.10 -15.65 -0.87
CA LYS A 362 -10.47 -16.11 -0.57
C LYS A 362 -11.53 -15.14 -1.10
N MET A 363 -11.34 -13.85 -0.85
CA MET A 363 -12.25 -12.79 -1.32
C MET A 363 -12.36 -12.74 -2.86
N THR A 364 -11.25 -12.96 -3.58
CA THR A 364 -11.27 -13.06 -5.06
C THR A 364 -11.93 -14.33 -5.58
N ASN A 365 -11.99 -15.38 -4.76
CA ASN A 365 -12.78 -16.59 -5.02
C ASN A 365 -14.20 -16.51 -4.44
N HIS A 366 -14.67 -15.30 -4.11
CA HIS A 366 -16.00 -15.01 -3.57
C HIS A 366 -16.29 -15.62 -2.19
N ASP A 367 -15.28 -16.05 -1.44
CA ASP A 367 -15.42 -16.53 -0.06
C ASP A 367 -15.17 -15.38 0.94
N LEU A 368 -16.25 -14.97 1.62
CA LEU A 368 -16.26 -13.88 2.60
C LEU A 368 -16.36 -14.38 4.05
N THR A 369 -16.34 -15.69 4.29
CA THR A 369 -16.52 -16.30 5.62
C THR A 369 -15.29 -16.15 6.52
N GLY A 370 -14.14 -15.80 5.94
CA GLY A 370 -12.86 -15.70 6.64
C GLY A 370 -12.72 -14.47 7.53
N GLN A 371 -11.93 -14.60 8.60
CA GLN A 371 -11.40 -13.46 9.36
C GLN A 371 -9.87 -13.44 9.28
N ALA A 372 -9.30 -12.32 8.85
CA ALA A 372 -7.86 -12.16 8.77
C ALA A 372 -7.25 -12.09 10.18
N LYS A 373 -6.46 -13.10 10.55
CA LYS A 373 -5.84 -13.19 11.88
C LYS A 373 -4.83 -12.06 12.09
N MET A 374 -4.74 -11.53 13.32
CA MET A 374 -3.83 -10.42 13.67
C MET A 374 -2.37 -10.89 13.85
N LEU A 375 -1.73 -11.26 12.74
CA LEU A 375 -0.36 -11.80 12.68
C LEU A 375 0.66 -10.77 12.13
N GLY A 376 1.92 -10.86 12.57
CA GLY A 376 3.02 -10.01 12.08
C GLY A 376 3.27 -8.72 12.87
N PRO A 377 3.98 -7.75 12.28
CA PRO A 377 4.22 -6.40 12.83
C PRO A 377 2.92 -5.63 13.08
N LEU A 378 3.01 -4.52 13.83
CA LEU A 378 1.84 -3.69 14.16
C LEU A 378 1.08 -3.23 12.90
N GLU A 379 1.83 -2.81 11.89
CA GLU A 379 1.30 -2.30 10.62
C GLU A 379 0.52 -3.40 9.87
N MET A 380 1.02 -4.64 9.84
CA MET A 380 0.31 -5.76 9.19
C MET A 380 -0.95 -6.17 9.96
N LYS A 381 -0.93 -6.07 11.29
CA LYS A 381 -2.12 -6.31 12.12
C LYS A 381 -3.20 -5.29 11.83
N GLU A 382 -2.85 -4.02 11.70
CA GLU A 382 -3.82 -2.97 11.36
C GLU A 382 -4.47 -3.22 10.00
N ILE A 383 -3.67 -3.60 8.99
CA ILE A 383 -4.19 -4.00 7.66
C ILE A 383 -5.12 -5.22 7.78
N ALA A 384 -4.76 -6.26 8.53
CA ALA A 384 -5.61 -7.44 8.72
C ALA A 384 -6.95 -7.10 9.40
N SER A 385 -6.95 -6.18 10.37
CA SER A 385 -8.18 -5.69 11.00
C SER A 385 -9.09 -4.96 10.01
N LYS A 386 -8.52 -4.07 9.19
CA LYS A 386 -9.29 -3.32 8.19
C LYS A 386 -9.82 -4.23 7.08
N LEU A 387 -9.03 -5.21 6.65
CA LEU A 387 -9.49 -6.24 5.70
C LEU A 387 -10.68 -7.03 6.25
N SER A 388 -10.62 -7.44 7.53
CA SER A 388 -11.75 -8.17 8.16
C SER A 388 -13.02 -7.31 8.24
N GLN A 389 -12.87 -6.00 8.48
CA GLN A 389 -14.01 -5.07 8.48
C GLN A 389 -14.63 -4.93 7.07
N VAL A 390 -13.82 -4.89 6.02
CA VAL A 390 -14.29 -4.88 4.62
C VAL A 390 -15.04 -6.17 4.28
N MET A 391 -14.48 -7.33 4.64
CA MET A 391 -15.13 -8.64 4.39
C MET A 391 -16.50 -8.71 5.08
N ALA A 392 -16.59 -8.34 6.35
CA ALA A 392 -17.85 -8.33 7.11
C ALA A 392 -18.89 -7.37 6.50
N SER A 393 -18.48 -6.15 6.12
CA SER A 393 -19.38 -5.18 5.50
C SER A 393 -19.87 -5.60 4.11
N THR A 394 -19.01 -6.26 3.33
CA THR A 394 -19.37 -6.80 2.01
C THR A 394 -20.34 -7.98 2.14
N ASN A 395 -20.11 -8.87 3.12
CA ASN A 395 -20.99 -9.98 3.46
C ASN A 395 -22.41 -9.51 3.83
N GLU A 396 -22.51 -8.51 4.71
CA GLU A 396 -23.78 -7.89 5.11
C GLU A 396 -24.49 -7.22 3.91
N SER A 397 -23.73 -6.56 3.05
CA SER A 397 -24.26 -5.93 1.82
C SER A 397 -24.84 -6.97 0.86
N ILE A 398 -24.11 -8.06 0.58
CA ILE A 398 -24.58 -9.16 -0.29
C ILE A 398 -25.83 -9.83 0.28
N SER A 399 -25.86 -10.08 1.59
CA SER A 399 -27.03 -10.64 2.27
C SER A 399 -28.25 -9.73 2.14
N THR A 400 -28.06 -8.42 2.28
CA THR A 400 -29.12 -7.42 2.12
C THR A 400 -29.64 -7.38 0.69
N VAL A 401 -28.75 -7.34 -0.31
CA VAL A 401 -29.16 -7.34 -1.73
C VAL A 401 -29.90 -8.64 -2.08
N THR A 402 -29.43 -9.79 -1.60
CA THR A 402 -30.10 -11.09 -1.83
C THR A 402 -31.53 -11.08 -1.30
N ARG A 403 -31.76 -10.57 -0.08
CA ARG A 403 -33.11 -10.42 0.49
C ARG A 403 -33.97 -9.42 -0.29
N ASN A 404 -33.36 -8.36 -0.82
CA ASN A 404 -34.06 -7.39 -1.66
C ASN A 404 -34.48 -8.00 -3.00
N CYS A 405 -33.65 -8.83 -3.63
CA CYS A 405 -34.02 -9.57 -4.84
C CYS A 405 -35.21 -10.50 -4.60
N GLU A 406 -35.21 -11.25 -3.49
CA GLU A 406 -36.36 -12.10 -3.11
C GLU A 406 -37.63 -11.26 -2.93
N THR A 407 -37.52 -10.10 -2.26
CA THR A 407 -38.65 -9.19 -2.07
C THR A 407 -39.16 -8.63 -3.42
N LEU A 408 -38.25 -8.29 -4.34
CA LEU A 408 -38.61 -7.81 -5.68
C LEU A 408 -39.33 -8.90 -6.49
N TYR A 409 -38.82 -10.13 -6.44
CA TYR A 409 -39.45 -11.28 -7.11
C TYR A 409 -40.89 -11.50 -6.60
N GLN A 410 -41.07 -11.54 -5.27
CA GLN A 410 -42.40 -11.69 -4.66
C GLN A 410 -43.33 -10.52 -5.00
N THR A 411 -42.82 -9.30 -5.01
CA THR A 411 -43.61 -8.10 -5.36
C THR A 411 -44.04 -8.14 -6.82
N ALA A 412 -43.16 -8.55 -7.73
CA ALA A 412 -43.46 -8.72 -9.15
C ALA A 412 -44.57 -9.77 -9.36
N GLU A 413 -44.50 -10.91 -8.67
CA GLU A 413 -45.55 -11.94 -8.75
C GLU A 413 -46.91 -11.43 -8.27
N ILE A 414 -46.92 -10.68 -7.15
CA ILE A 414 -48.14 -10.04 -6.63
C ILE A 414 -48.68 -9.01 -7.63
N SER A 415 -47.82 -8.19 -8.22
CA SER A 415 -48.20 -7.20 -9.24
C SER A 415 -48.77 -7.86 -10.50
N HIS A 416 -48.18 -8.96 -10.96
CA HIS A 416 -48.69 -9.76 -12.08
C HIS A 416 -50.10 -10.28 -11.79
N GLY A 417 -50.29 -10.97 -10.65
CA GLY A 417 -51.59 -11.51 -10.26
C GLY A 417 -52.65 -10.42 -10.05
N ALA A 418 -52.27 -9.25 -9.51
CA ALA A 418 -53.16 -8.11 -9.38
C ALA A 418 -53.57 -7.55 -10.75
N ALA A 419 -52.65 -7.45 -11.70
CA ALA A 419 -52.93 -6.98 -13.05
C ALA A 419 -53.91 -7.91 -13.79
N GLU A 420 -53.69 -9.23 -13.71
CA GLU A 420 -54.55 -10.23 -14.33
C GLU A 420 -55.97 -10.20 -13.76
N GLN A 421 -56.09 -10.10 -12.43
CA GLN A 421 -57.39 -9.95 -11.75
C GLN A 421 -58.11 -8.66 -12.16
N SER A 422 -57.39 -7.53 -12.26
CA SER A 422 -57.97 -6.27 -12.76
C SER A 422 -58.42 -6.38 -14.20
N ASN A 423 -57.68 -7.10 -15.06
CA ASN A 423 -58.07 -7.31 -16.45
C ASN A 423 -59.36 -8.12 -16.57
N LYS A 424 -59.53 -9.15 -15.72
CA LYS A 424 -60.79 -9.90 -15.62
C LYS A 424 -61.96 -9.01 -15.20
N SER A 425 -61.80 -8.21 -14.13
CA SER A 425 -62.84 -7.29 -13.68
C SER A 425 -63.20 -6.24 -14.74
N LEU A 426 -62.22 -5.80 -15.54
CA LEU A 426 -62.45 -4.90 -16.65
C LEU A 426 -63.28 -5.54 -17.77
N SER A 427 -63.05 -6.83 -18.07
CA SER A 427 -63.88 -7.58 -19.01
C SER A 427 -65.34 -7.65 -18.53
N GLU A 428 -65.55 -7.98 -17.26
CA GLU A 428 -66.90 -8.01 -16.65
C GLU A 428 -67.58 -6.63 -16.66
N GLN A 429 -66.80 -5.56 -16.47
CA GLN A 429 -67.28 -4.18 -16.59
C GLN A 429 -67.72 -3.86 -18.03
N ASN A 430 -66.94 -4.25 -19.04
CA ASN A 430 -67.29 -4.03 -20.44
C ASN A 430 -68.58 -4.77 -20.85
N ASP A 431 -68.78 -6.01 -20.39
CA ASP A 431 -70.02 -6.76 -20.61
C ASP A 431 -71.24 -6.05 -19.98
N SER A 432 -71.04 -5.47 -18.78
CA SER A 432 -72.06 -4.68 -18.08
C SER A 432 -72.40 -3.40 -18.84
N LEU A 433 -71.39 -2.70 -19.38
CA LEU A 433 -71.59 -1.50 -20.21
C LEU A 433 -72.35 -1.83 -21.51
N ALA A 434 -72.02 -2.93 -22.19
CA ALA A 434 -72.74 -3.38 -23.38
C ALA A 434 -74.23 -3.64 -23.09
N SER A 435 -74.51 -4.22 -21.92
CA SER A 435 -75.88 -4.42 -21.44
C SER A 435 -76.58 -3.07 -21.16
N MET A 436 -75.89 -2.10 -20.56
CA MET A 436 -76.43 -0.75 -20.34
C MET A 436 -76.76 -0.04 -21.65
N VAL A 437 -75.92 -0.14 -22.68
CA VAL A 437 -76.20 0.43 -24.02
C VAL A 437 -77.52 -0.13 -24.56
N THR A 438 -77.74 -1.44 -24.41
CA THR A 438 -78.99 -2.08 -24.85
C THR A 438 -80.20 -1.52 -24.12
N THR A 439 -80.11 -1.35 -22.80
CA THR A 439 -81.17 -0.75 -21.97
C THR A 439 -81.43 0.71 -22.32
N VAL A 440 -80.38 1.50 -22.59
CA VAL A 440 -80.49 2.89 -23.02
C VAL A 440 -81.21 3.01 -24.36
N ASN A 441 -80.88 2.15 -25.34
CA ASN A 441 -81.59 2.10 -26.62
C ASN A 441 -83.08 1.75 -26.45
N GLN A 442 -83.42 0.86 -25.52
CA GLN A 442 -84.81 0.55 -25.18
C GLN A 442 -85.51 1.75 -24.53
N LEU A 443 -84.83 2.47 -23.63
CA LEU A 443 -85.36 3.69 -23.03
C LEU A 443 -85.62 4.78 -24.06
N GLU A 444 -84.70 5.00 -25.02
CA GLU A 444 -84.91 5.96 -26.12
C GLU A 444 -86.16 5.61 -26.94
N ALA A 445 -86.37 4.33 -27.24
CA ALA A 445 -87.58 3.88 -27.96
C ALA A 445 -88.85 4.19 -27.15
N SER A 446 -88.87 3.87 -25.85
CA SER A 446 -90.00 4.16 -24.97
C SER A 446 -90.28 5.66 -24.83
N ILE A 447 -89.25 6.50 -24.74
CA ILE A 447 -89.39 7.97 -24.68
C ILE A 447 -90.05 8.51 -25.95
N ARG A 448 -89.65 8.01 -27.14
CA ARG A 448 -90.29 8.40 -28.42
C ARG A 448 -91.75 7.96 -28.49
N GLU A 449 -92.06 6.77 -27.98
CA GLU A 449 -93.43 6.29 -27.90
C GLU A 449 -94.28 7.16 -26.97
N ILE A 450 -93.78 7.51 -25.79
CA ILE A 450 -94.46 8.42 -24.85
C ILE A 450 -94.69 9.80 -25.49
N SER A 451 -93.70 10.36 -26.20
CA SER A 451 -93.83 11.63 -26.91
C SER A 451 -94.96 11.59 -27.96
N THR A 452 -95.04 10.49 -28.71
CA THR A 452 -96.10 10.26 -29.71
C THR A 452 -97.48 10.20 -29.05
N ILE A 453 -97.64 9.37 -28.01
CA ILE A 453 -98.89 9.22 -27.24
C ILE A 453 -99.31 10.55 -26.61
N THR A 454 -98.36 11.33 -26.10
CA THR A 454 -98.60 12.65 -25.50
C THR A 454 -99.17 13.63 -26.54
N THR A 455 -98.60 13.63 -27.75
CA THR A 455 -99.06 14.46 -28.86
C THR A 455 -100.47 14.06 -29.32
N GLU A 456 -100.73 12.76 -29.46
CA GLU A 456 -102.06 12.24 -29.82
C GLU A 456 -103.10 12.60 -28.74
N SER A 457 -102.77 12.43 -27.46
CA SER A 457 -103.64 12.79 -26.33
C SER A 457 -103.98 14.28 -26.29
N TYR A 458 -103.04 15.14 -26.70
CA TYR A 458 -103.26 16.59 -26.81
C TYR A 458 -104.31 16.91 -27.88
N GLU A 459 -104.18 16.32 -29.07
CA GLU A 459 -105.14 16.53 -30.17
C GLU A 459 -106.52 15.93 -29.85
N GLU A 460 -106.58 14.76 -29.21
CA GLU A 460 -107.85 14.19 -28.72
C GLU A 460 -108.54 15.09 -27.70
N SER A 461 -107.78 15.65 -26.75
CA SER A 461 -108.30 16.61 -25.77
C SER A 461 -108.86 17.87 -26.45
N LYS A 462 -108.15 18.41 -27.45
CA LYS A 462 -108.63 19.55 -28.24
C LYS A 462 -109.93 19.24 -28.99
N SER A 463 -110.02 18.03 -29.56
CA SER A 463 -111.25 17.56 -30.20
C SER A 463 -112.42 17.42 -29.21
N ALA A 464 -112.15 16.92 -28.01
CA ALA A 464 -113.17 16.78 -26.97
C ALA A 464 -113.74 18.14 -26.52
N VAL A 465 -112.90 19.18 -26.35
CA VAL A 465 -113.37 20.55 -26.06
C VAL A 465 -114.28 21.07 -27.17
N ALA A 466 -113.90 20.87 -28.44
CA ALA A 466 -114.70 21.32 -29.57
C ALA A 466 -116.07 20.62 -29.62
N LEU A 467 -116.13 19.32 -29.33
CA LEU A 467 -117.37 18.54 -29.28
C LEU A 467 -118.25 18.95 -28.09
N SER A 468 -117.68 19.19 -26.91
CA SER A 468 -118.42 19.70 -25.75
C SER A 468 -119.03 21.07 -26.02
N SER A 469 -118.27 21.98 -26.64
CA SER A 469 -118.75 23.31 -27.05
C SER A 469 -119.93 23.22 -28.03
N GLN A 470 -119.85 22.33 -29.03
CA GLN A 470 -120.96 22.04 -29.94
C GLN A 470 -122.19 21.48 -29.20
N GLY A 471 -121.98 20.61 -28.20
CA GLY A 471 -123.03 20.10 -27.32
C GLY A 471 -123.76 21.19 -26.54
N VAL A 472 -123.01 22.17 -26.01
CA VAL A 472 -123.58 23.35 -25.34
C VAL A 472 -124.40 24.20 -26.32
N THR A 473 -123.88 24.47 -27.52
CA THR A 473 -124.66 25.24 -28.52
C THR A 473 -125.97 24.53 -28.88
N ALA A 474 -125.93 23.20 -29.08
CA ALA A 474 -127.12 22.42 -29.42
C ALA A 474 -128.17 22.43 -28.31
N ILE A 475 -127.76 22.40 -27.03
CA ILE A 475 -128.71 22.44 -25.91
C ILE A 475 -129.31 23.84 -25.70
N GLU A 476 -128.54 24.90 -25.95
CA GLU A 476 -129.02 26.29 -25.93
C GLU A 476 -130.07 26.53 -27.04
N GLU A 477 -129.84 26.01 -28.24
CA GLU A 477 -130.84 26.03 -29.31
C GLU A 477 -132.11 25.27 -28.92
N ASN A 478 -131.98 24.12 -28.24
CA ASN A 478 -133.12 23.35 -27.76
C ASN A 478 -133.91 24.12 -26.69
N GLN A 479 -133.24 24.76 -25.72
CA GLN A 479 -133.89 25.63 -24.73
C GLN A 479 -134.67 26.77 -25.40
N ALA A 480 -134.09 27.42 -26.41
CA ALA A 480 -134.78 28.47 -27.18
C ALA A 480 -136.03 27.95 -27.91
N ARG A 481 -135.97 26.74 -28.48
CA ARG A 481 -137.13 26.09 -29.12
C ARG A 481 -138.22 25.74 -28.12
N LEU A 482 -137.87 25.23 -26.93
CA LEU A 482 -138.83 24.95 -25.86
C LEU A 482 -139.49 26.24 -25.35
N GLN A 483 -138.73 27.34 -25.21
CA GLN A 483 -139.30 28.64 -24.83
C GLN A 483 -140.27 29.19 -25.89
N ALA A 484 -139.99 28.97 -27.18
CA ALA A 484 -140.91 29.33 -28.27
C ALA A 484 -142.17 28.46 -28.26
N LEU A 485 -142.05 27.17 -27.89
CA LEU A 485 -143.18 26.27 -27.71
C LEU A 485 -144.07 26.72 -26.54
N GLU A 486 -143.50 27.18 -25.43
CA GLU A 486 -144.26 27.76 -24.31
C GLU A 486 -145.16 28.91 -24.77
N ASN A 487 -144.61 29.83 -25.56
CA ASN A 487 -145.38 30.94 -26.13
C ASN A 487 -146.54 30.45 -27.02
N THR A 488 -146.32 29.38 -27.79
CA THR A 488 -147.35 28.79 -28.65
C THR A 488 -148.46 28.14 -27.83
N LEU A 489 -148.12 27.45 -26.74
CA LEU A 489 -149.08 26.86 -25.81
C LEU A 489 -149.93 27.93 -25.11
N ASN A 490 -149.34 29.07 -24.71
CA ASN A 490 -150.06 30.21 -24.13
C ASN A 490 -151.12 30.78 -25.11
N VAL A 491 -150.80 30.87 -26.40
CA VAL A 491 -151.76 31.30 -27.44
C VAL A 491 -152.89 30.30 -27.62
N ASN A 492 -152.58 29.00 -27.59
CA ASN A 492 -153.59 27.94 -27.67
C ASN A 492 -154.53 27.96 -26.47
N GLU A 493 -154.02 28.14 -25.25
CA GLU A 493 -154.84 28.28 -24.05
C GLU A 493 -155.80 29.47 -24.15
N SER A 494 -155.29 30.64 -24.55
CA SER A 494 -156.11 31.84 -24.76
C SER A 494 -157.21 31.61 -25.81
N SER A 495 -156.89 30.91 -26.89
CA SER A 495 -157.86 30.55 -27.94
C SER A 495 -158.94 29.59 -27.44
N MET A 496 -158.60 28.65 -26.55
CA MET A 496 -159.56 27.74 -25.92
C MET A 496 -160.49 28.47 -24.95
N VAL A 497 -159.98 29.44 -24.18
CA VAL A 497 -160.79 30.29 -23.29
C VAL A 497 -161.79 31.13 -24.10
N GLU A 498 -161.36 31.71 -25.22
CA GLU A 498 -162.24 32.46 -26.11
C GLU A 498 -163.27 31.55 -26.80
N LEU A 499 -162.90 30.32 -27.18
CA LEU A 499 -163.84 29.34 -27.72
C LEU A 499 -164.92 28.97 -26.70
N ASP A 500 -164.56 28.69 -25.43
CA ASP A 500 -165.53 28.40 -24.36
C ASP A 500 -166.54 29.56 -24.21
N LYS A 501 -166.04 30.81 -24.22
CA LYS A 501 -166.89 32.00 -24.15
C LYS A 501 -167.86 32.11 -25.33
N ARG A 502 -167.39 31.89 -26.56
CA ARG A 502 -168.22 31.93 -27.78
C ARG A 502 -169.27 30.83 -27.78
N VAL A 503 -168.90 29.62 -27.38
CA VAL A 503 -169.83 28.49 -27.29
C VAL A 503 -170.92 28.77 -26.25
N ARG A 504 -170.60 29.38 -25.10
CA ARG A 504 -171.60 29.83 -24.12
C ARG A 504 -172.58 30.86 -24.70
N GLN A 505 -172.08 31.85 -25.44
CA GLN A 505 -172.93 32.86 -26.09
C GLN A 505 -173.87 32.24 -27.12
N ILE A 506 -173.37 31.30 -27.93
CA ILE A 506 -174.21 30.57 -28.90
C ILE A 506 -175.26 29.75 -28.17
N ARG A 507 -174.92 29.08 -27.06
CA ARG A 507 -175.87 28.32 -26.25
C ARG A 507 -177.02 29.20 -25.75
N GLU A 508 -176.72 30.40 -25.24
CA GLU A 508 -177.74 31.39 -24.83
C GLU A 508 -178.68 31.79 -25.97
N MET A 509 -178.13 32.03 -27.18
CA MET A 509 -178.95 32.31 -28.36
C MET A 509 -179.83 31.13 -28.77
N VAL A 510 -179.29 29.91 -28.75
CA VAL A 510 -180.02 28.68 -29.09
C VAL A 510 -181.16 28.43 -28.09
N ASP A 511 -180.93 28.69 -26.81
CA ASP A 511 -181.97 28.59 -25.77
C ASP A 511 -183.08 29.63 -25.99
N LEU A 512 -182.74 30.86 -26.40
CA LEU A 512 -183.73 31.87 -26.79
C LEU A 512 -184.54 31.43 -28.02
N ILE A 513 -183.89 30.90 -29.07
CA ILE A 513 -184.58 30.40 -30.28
C ILE A 513 -185.50 29.24 -29.92
N SER A 514 -185.04 28.32 -29.05
CA SER A 514 -185.85 27.21 -28.57
C SER A 514 -187.10 27.72 -27.86
N GLY A 515 -186.96 28.75 -27.02
CA GLY A 515 -188.09 29.41 -26.35
C GLY A 515 -189.03 30.14 -27.32
N ILE A 516 -188.52 30.77 -28.38
CA ILE A 516 -189.35 31.38 -29.44
C ILE A 516 -190.11 30.31 -30.22
N ALA A 517 -189.44 29.21 -30.58
CA ALA A 517 -190.05 28.09 -31.30
C ALA A 517 -191.17 27.46 -30.47
N GLU A 518 -190.96 27.25 -29.17
CA GLU A 518 -191.98 26.71 -28.27
C GLU A 518 -193.19 27.66 -28.12
N ASN A 519 -192.94 28.97 -27.97
CA ASN A 519 -194.01 29.99 -28.00
C ASN A 519 -194.75 30.03 -29.35
N THR A 520 -194.04 29.88 -30.47
CA THR A 520 -194.62 29.87 -31.82
C THR A 520 -195.47 28.62 -32.03
N ASN A 521 -195.01 27.46 -31.53
CA ASN A 521 -195.75 26.21 -31.55
C ASN A 521 -197.07 26.33 -30.76
N LEU A 522 -197.05 26.99 -29.60
CA LEU A 522 -198.25 27.29 -28.80
C LEU A 522 -199.19 28.27 -29.50
N LEU A 523 -198.66 29.33 -30.11
CA LEU A 523 -199.46 30.29 -30.89
C LEU A 523 -200.12 29.63 -32.10
N ALA A 524 -199.38 28.79 -32.82
CA ALA A 524 -199.86 28.03 -33.96
C ALA A 524 -200.92 27.00 -33.56
N LEU A 525 -200.74 26.33 -32.43
CA LEU A 525 -201.75 25.44 -31.86
C LEU A 525 -203.05 26.19 -31.55
N ASN A 526 -202.97 27.37 -30.92
CA ASN A 526 -204.13 28.19 -30.63
C ASN A 526 -204.83 28.66 -31.93
N ALA A 527 -204.06 29.03 -32.95
CA ALA A 527 -204.58 29.41 -34.26
C ALA A 527 -205.26 28.23 -34.98
N ALA A 528 -204.69 27.03 -34.93
CA ALA A 528 -205.28 25.82 -35.51
C ALA A 528 -206.60 25.45 -34.83
N ILE A 529 -206.67 25.57 -33.50
CA ILE A 529 -207.89 25.38 -32.72
C ILE A 529 -208.98 26.37 -33.15
N GLU A 530 -208.66 27.66 -33.30
CA GLU A 530 -209.66 28.67 -33.68
C GLU A 530 -210.08 28.55 -35.17
N ALA A 531 -209.15 28.14 -36.05
CA ALA A 531 -209.45 27.85 -37.45
C ALA A 531 -210.38 26.65 -37.62
N ALA A 532 -210.22 25.59 -36.82
CA ALA A 532 -211.16 24.46 -36.79
C ALA A 532 -212.56 24.89 -36.32
N ARG A 533 -212.62 25.87 -35.41
CA ARG A 533 -213.87 26.42 -34.87
C ARG A 533 -214.67 27.24 -35.88
N ALA A 534 -214.01 27.90 -36.83
CA ALA A 534 -214.63 28.68 -37.91
C ALA A 534 -215.23 27.82 -39.04
N GLY A 535 -215.08 26.48 -39.00
CA GLY A 535 -215.65 25.56 -39.98
C GLY A 535 -215.09 25.76 -41.40
N GLU A 536 -215.94 25.67 -42.43
CA GLU A 536 -215.52 25.74 -43.84
C GLU A 536 -214.81 27.06 -44.21
N GLN A 537 -215.10 28.18 -43.52
CA GLN A 537 -214.42 29.47 -43.74
C GLN A 537 -212.97 29.48 -43.19
N GLY A 538 -212.65 28.59 -42.26
CA GLY A 538 -211.35 28.53 -41.57
C GLY A 538 -210.34 27.54 -42.16
N ARG A 539 -210.72 26.77 -43.19
CA ARG A 539 -209.90 25.67 -43.74
C ARG A 539 -208.52 26.12 -44.23
N GLY A 540 -208.43 27.29 -44.86
CA GLY A 540 -207.16 27.87 -45.30
C GLY A 540 -206.26 28.25 -44.13
N PHE A 541 -206.84 28.78 -43.03
CA PHE A 541 -206.10 29.15 -41.82
C PHE A 541 -205.61 27.94 -41.03
N ALA A 542 -206.39 26.86 -40.98
CA ALA A 542 -205.98 25.63 -40.29
C ALA A 542 -204.74 25.00 -40.92
N VAL A 543 -204.66 24.95 -42.26
CA VAL A 543 -203.48 24.44 -42.98
C VAL A 543 -202.24 25.30 -42.68
N VAL A 544 -202.38 26.63 -42.66
CA VAL A 544 -201.26 27.52 -42.32
C VAL A 544 -200.83 27.33 -40.87
N ALA A 545 -201.77 27.19 -39.93
CA ALA A 545 -201.47 27.00 -38.52
C ALA A 545 -200.76 25.66 -38.26
N ASP A 546 -201.18 24.56 -38.89
CA ASP A 546 -200.48 23.27 -38.78
C ASP A 546 -199.07 23.32 -39.41
N GLU A 547 -198.89 24.04 -40.52
CA GLU A 547 -197.57 24.24 -41.12
C GLU A 547 -196.64 25.07 -40.22
N VAL A 548 -197.15 26.13 -39.58
CA VAL A 548 -196.40 26.93 -38.60
C VAL A 548 -196.07 26.08 -37.35
N ARG A 549 -196.98 25.23 -36.90
CA ARG A 549 -196.76 24.32 -35.76
C ARG A 549 -195.65 23.31 -36.07
N LYS A 550 -195.68 22.73 -37.27
CA LYS A 550 -194.64 21.81 -37.75
C LYS A 550 -193.27 22.52 -37.84
N LEU A 551 -193.22 23.71 -38.43
CA LEU A 551 -192.01 24.54 -38.49
C LEU A 551 -191.44 24.85 -37.10
N ALA A 552 -192.30 25.17 -36.13
CA ALA A 552 -191.91 25.45 -34.76
C ALA A 552 -191.36 24.20 -34.04
N SER A 553 -192.00 23.03 -34.21
CA SER A 553 -191.49 21.75 -33.70
C SER A 553 -190.15 21.37 -34.34
N ASP A 554 -190.01 21.52 -35.66
CA ASP A 554 -188.77 21.26 -36.37
C ASP A 554 -187.65 22.21 -35.88
N THR A 555 -187.99 23.48 -35.61
CA THR A 555 -187.04 24.45 -35.04
C THR A 555 -186.57 24.03 -33.65
N SER A 556 -187.46 23.57 -32.76
CA SER A 556 -187.10 23.08 -31.42
C SER A 556 -186.24 21.81 -31.44
N ASN A 557 -186.50 20.90 -32.39
CA ASN A 557 -185.66 19.72 -32.60
C ASN A 557 -184.26 20.11 -33.08
N GLN A 558 -184.14 21.11 -33.97
CA GLN A 558 -182.84 21.61 -34.44
C GLN A 558 -182.07 22.34 -33.33
N THR A 559 -182.72 23.15 -32.49
CA THR A 559 -182.04 23.81 -31.35
C THR A 559 -181.51 22.78 -30.35
N THR A 560 -182.24 21.69 -30.12
CA THR A 560 -181.77 20.58 -29.28
C THR A 560 -180.54 19.89 -29.89
N ASN A 561 -180.54 19.61 -31.19
CA ASN A 561 -179.37 19.03 -31.87
C ASN A 561 -178.15 19.97 -31.80
N ILE A 562 -178.36 21.29 -31.98
CA ILE A 562 -177.30 22.29 -31.83
C ILE A 562 -176.76 22.28 -30.39
N ARG A 563 -177.62 22.19 -29.37
CA ARG A 563 -177.22 22.12 -27.97
C ARG A 563 -176.31 20.92 -27.68
N ASP A 564 -176.66 19.74 -28.20
CA ASP A 564 -175.83 18.54 -28.05
C ASP A 564 -174.46 18.69 -28.71
N ARG A 565 -174.41 19.27 -29.92
CA ARG A 565 -173.15 19.59 -30.60
C ARG A 565 -172.30 20.62 -29.83
N MET A 566 -172.93 21.61 -29.21
CA MET A 566 -172.23 22.59 -28.37
C MET A 566 -171.65 21.94 -27.12
N ASN A 567 -172.37 21.01 -26.47
CA ASN A 567 -171.83 20.25 -25.34
C ASN A 567 -170.63 19.38 -25.75
N GLN A 568 -170.67 18.77 -26.93
CA GLN A 568 -169.53 18.04 -27.48
C GLN A 568 -168.33 18.96 -27.76
N LEU A 569 -168.56 20.18 -28.26
CA LEU A 569 -167.51 21.18 -28.47
C LEU A 569 -166.86 21.62 -27.14
N VAL A 570 -167.64 21.86 -26.09
CA VAL A 570 -167.11 22.16 -24.75
C VAL A 570 -166.25 21.01 -24.23
N GLY A 571 -166.74 19.76 -24.34
CA GLY A 571 -165.97 18.59 -23.92
C GLY A 571 -164.69 18.35 -24.74
N ALA A 572 -164.66 18.74 -26.01
CA ALA A 572 -163.46 18.72 -26.84
C ALA A 572 -162.45 19.83 -26.47
N ALA A 573 -162.94 21.04 -26.18
CA ALA A 573 -162.12 22.15 -25.71
C ALA A 573 -161.48 21.84 -24.34
N GLU A 574 -162.25 21.25 -23.42
CA GLU A 574 -161.76 20.81 -22.10
C GLU A 574 -160.60 19.80 -22.22
N ARG A 575 -160.77 18.75 -23.03
CA ARG A 575 -159.70 17.77 -23.29
C ARG A 575 -158.47 18.42 -23.92
N SER A 576 -158.66 19.38 -24.82
CA SER A 576 -157.55 20.13 -25.42
C SER A 576 -156.81 20.97 -24.38
N ARG A 577 -157.51 21.56 -23.40
CA ARG A 577 -156.89 22.30 -22.29
C ARG A 577 -156.03 21.38 -21.41
N VAL A 578 -156.54 20.20 -21.05
CA VAL A 578 -155.78 19.22 -20.26
C VAL A 578 -154.50 18.79 -21.00
N ALA A 579 -154.59 18.50 -22.30
CA ALA A 579 -153.42 18.14 -23.11
C ALA A 579 -152.37 19.27 -23.21
N VAL A 580 -152.82 20.53 -23.25
CA VAL A 580 -151.92 21.70 -23.21
C VAL A 580 -151.20 21.79 -21.87
N GLU A 581 -151.89 21.54 -20.75
CA GLU A 581 -151.29 21.56 -19.42
C GLU A 581 -150.27 20.43 -19.23
N GLU A 582 -150.59 19.21 -19.67
CA GLU A 582 -149.64 18.08 -19.69
C GLU A 582 -148.40 18.41 -20.54
N SER A 583 -148.60 19.05 -21.72
CA SER A 583 -147.50 19.49 -22.59
C SER A 583 -146.60 20.53 -21.92
N ARG A 584 -147.17 21.42 -21.08
CA ARG A 584 -146.38 22.38 -20.30
C ARG A 584 -145.53 21.69 -19.24
N GLN A 585 -146.08 20.70 -18.54
CA GLN A 585 -145.33 19.96 -17.53
C GLN A 585 -144.15 19.21 -18.16
N GLU A 586 -144.35 18.52 -19.29
CA GLU A 586 -143.26 17.84 -20.00
C GLU A 586 -142.19 18.81 -20.52
N MET A 587 -142.60 19.98 -21.00
CA MET A 587 -141.68 21.02 -21.42
C MET A 587 -140.85 21.58 -20.25
N ALA A 588 -141.43 21.74 -19.06
CA ALA A 588 -140.69 22.14 -17.86
C ALA A 588 -139.63 21.09 -17.47
N ASN A 589 -139.99 19.80 -17.50
CA ASN A 589 -139.05 18.71 -17.26
C ASN A 589 -137.92 18.69 -18.32
N ALA A 590 -138.25 18.97 -19.59
CA ALA A 590 -137.29 19.04 -20.68
C ALA A 590 -136.33 20.23 -20.55
N LEU A 591 -136.79 21.37 -20.04
CA LEU A 591 -135.96 22.54 -19.72
C LEU A 591 -134.98 22.23 -18.58
N GLU A 592 -135.46 21.61 -17.49
CA GLU A 592 -134.60 21.18 -16.37
C GLU A 592 -133.53 20.17 -16.83
N SER A 593 -133.93 19.18 -17.63
CA SER A 593 -133.01 18.21 -18.21
C SER A 593 -131.99 18.87 -19.14
N SER A 594 -132.40 19.88 -19.92
CA SER A 594 -131.51 20.63 -20.79
C SER A 594 -130.46 21.43 -20.00
N GLU A 595 -130.85 22.00 -18.85
CA GLU A 595 -129.92 22.71 -17.96
C GLU A 595 -128.90 21.74 -17.34
N LEU A 596 -129.33 20.56 -16.91
CA LEU A 596 -128.42 19.52 -16.41
C LEU A 596 -127.42 19.05 -17.47
N VAL A 597 -127.86 18.89 -18.72
CA VAL A 597 -126.98 18.54 -19.83
C VAL A 597 -125.97 19.65 -20.10
N LYS A 598 -126.39 20.92 -20.04
CA LYS A 598 -125.51 22.09 -20.19
C LYS A 598 -124.42 22.12 -19.12
N THR A 599 -124.77 21.94 -17.85
CA THR A 599 -123.78 21.91 -16.76
C THR A 599 -122.83 20.72 -16.89
N THR A 600 -123.34 19.55 -17.31
CA THR A 600 -122.50 18.37 -17.57
C THR A 600 -121.46 18.62 -18.66
N PHE A 601 -121.83 19.30 -19.76
CA PHE A 601 -120.85 19.65 -20.80
C PHE A 601 -119.78 20.64 -20.31
N ALA A 602 -120.15 21.60 -19.46
CA ALA A 602 -119.20 22.53 -18.84
C ALA A 602 -118.21 21.82 -17.88
N ASP A 603 -118.70 20.84 -17.13
CA ASP A 603 -117.86 19.99 -16.27
C ASP A 603 -116.88 19.14 -17.12
N ILE A 604 -117.34 18.61 -18.26
CA ILE A 604 -116.47 17.89 -19.21
C ILE A 604 -115.39 18.82 -19.77
N GLU A 605 -115.74 20.04 -20.18
CA GLU A 605 -114.77 21.02 -20.69
C GLU A 605 -113.66 21.30 -19.66
N THR A 606 -114.04 21.54 -18.40
CA THR A 606 -113.09 21.75 -17.28
C THR A 606 -112.20 20.53 -17.06
N ALA A 607 -112.76 19.32 -17.09
CA ALA A 607 -111.99 18.08 -16.94
C ALA A 607 -110.97 17.91 -18.08
N VAL A 608 -111.35 18.26 -19.31
CA VAL A 608 -110.46 18.18 -20.48
C VAL A 608 -109.36 19.24 -20.43
N GLU A 609 -109.63 20.44 -19.92
CA GLU A 609 -108.57 21.45 -19.66
C GLU A 609 -107.52 20.94 -18.68
N HIS A 610 -107.95 20.25 -17.60
CA HIS A 610 -107.01 19.60 -16.68
C HIS A 610 -106.18 18.49 -17.35
N ILE A 611 -106.78 17.71 -18.25
CA ILE A 611 -106.06 16.70 -19.04
C ILE A 611 -105.00 17.38 -19.91
N LYS A 612 -105.36 18.45 -20.63
CA LYS A 612 -104.44 19.22 -21.48
C LYS A 612 -103.23 19.73 -20.70
N ALA A 613 -103.44 20.29 -19.51
CA ALA A 613 -102.36 20.78 -18.65
C ALA A 613 -101.42 19.63 -18.19
N ARG A 614 -101.96 18.45 -17.90
CA ARG A 614 -101.14 17.27 -17.55
C ARG A 614 -100.34 16.75 -18.75
N VAL A 615 -100.94 16.75 -19.93
CA VAL A 615 -100.26 16.36 -21.19
C VAL A 615 -99.06 17.28 -21.45
N GLU A 616 -99.19 18.59 -21.23
CA GLU A 616 -98.08 19.53 -21.34
C GLU A 616 -96.95 19.24 -20.33
N GLN A 617 -97.29 18.91 -19.08
CA GLN A 617 -96.31 18.49 -18.07
C GLN A 617 -95.59 17.19 -18.48
N VAL A 618 -96.31 16.21 -19.02
CA VAL A 618 -95.72 14.96 -19.52
C VAL A 618 -94.77 15.24 -20.69
N SER A 619 -95.11 16.16 -21.59
CA SER A 619 -94.24 16.57 -22.70
C SER A 619 -92.90 17.12 -22.18
N VAL A 620 -92.94 18.06 -21.22
CA VAL A 620 -91.73 18.64 -20.63
C VAL A 620 -90.89 17.57 -19.92
N ALA A 621 -91.51 16.69 -19.15
CA ALA A 621 -90.81 15.59 -18.49
C ALA A 621 -90.18 14.61 -19.49
N THR A 622 -90.82 14.38 -20.63
CA THR A 622 -90.32 13.51 -21.71
C THR A 622 -89.08 14.12 -22.39
N GLU A 623 -89.08 15.43 -22.67
CA GLU A 623 -87.89 16.13 -23.18
C GLU A 623 -86.71 16.09 -22.19
N GLU A 624 -86.98 16.25 -20.89
CA GLU A 624 -85.93 16.11 -19.87
C GLU A 624 -85.36 14.69 -19.81
N GLN A 625 -86.21 13.66 -19.92
CA GLN A 625 -85.79 12.26 -19.98
C GLN A 625 -84.97 11.96 -21.23
N GLU A 626 -85.32 12.52 -22.39
CA GLU A 626 -84.54 12.37 -23.62
C GLU A 626 -83.12 12.91 -23.43
N ARG A 627 -83.00 14.14 -22.91
CA ARG A 627 -81.69 14.76 -22.64
C ARG A 627 -80.88 13.97 -21.60
N ALA A 628 -81.53 13.49 -20.54
CA ALA A 628 -80.85 12.68 -19.52
C ALA A 628 -80.33 11.36 -20.09
N THR A 629 -81.14 10.70 -20.93
CA THR A 629 -80.78 9.43 -21.59
C THR A 629 -79.60 9.60 -22.54
N ALA A 630 -79.58 10.68 -23.33
CA ALA A 630 -78.45 11.01 -24.20
C ALA A 630 -77.14 11.21 -23.41
N HIS A 631 -77.19 11.91 -22.27
CA HIS A 631 -76.02 12.11 -21.41
C HIS A 631 -75.54 10.81 -20.74
N VAL A 632 -76.46 9.89 -20.39
CA VAL A 632 -76.10 8.55 -19.91
C VAL A 632 -75.39 7.75 -20.99
N SER A 633 -75.88 7.81 -22.24
CA SER A 633 -75.25 7.15 -23.39
C SER A 633 -73.80 7.63 -23.64
N GLU A 634 -73.59 8.95 -23.61
CA GLU A 634 -72.25 9.55 -23.72
C GLU A 634 -71.34 9.11 -22.55
N SER A 635 -71.88 9.07 -21.34
CA SER A 635 -71.13 8.64 -20.15
C SER A 635 -70.70 7.18 -20.24
N ILE A 636 -71.57 6.29 -20.73
CA ILE A 636 -71.24 4.87 -20.96
C ILE A 636 -70.10 4.73 -21.98
N THR A 637 -70.17 5.49 -23.09
CA THR A 637 -69.12 5.49 -24.12
C THR A 637 -67.77 5.90 -23.54
N ARG A 638 -67.74 6.99 -22.75
CA ARG A 638 -66.51 7.46 -22.10
C ARG A 638 -65.93 6.45 -21.11
N VAL A 639 -66.77 5.76 -20.35
CA VAL A 639 -66.30 4.70 -19.43
C VAL A 639 -65.73 3.51 -20.21
N SER A 640 -66.33 3.16 -21.36
CA SER A 640 -65.80 2.10 -22.23
C SER A 640 -64.43 2.46 -22.81
N GLU A 641 -64.25 3.69 -23.30
CA GLU A 641 -62.94 4.18 -23.79
C GLU A 641 -61.87 4.18 -22.69
N GLN A 642 -62.23 4.63 -21.48
CA GLN A 642 -61.33 4.58 -20.32
C GLN A 642 -60.97 3.14 -19.94
N GLY A 643 -61.92 2.21 -20.13
CA GLY A 643 -61.69 0.79 -19.96
C GLY A 643 -60.61 0.27 -20.90
N GLU A 644 -60.71 0.53 -22.21
CA GLU A 644 -59.69 0.11 -23.19
C GLU A 644 -58.30 0.68 -22.87
N HIS A 645 -58.21 1.94 -22.43
CA HIS A 645 -56.94 2.52 -22.00
C HIS A 645 -56.37 1.80 -20.75
N THR A 646 -57.23 1.43 -19.81
CA THR A 646 -56.84 0.69 -18.60
C THR A 646 -56.33 -0.71 -18.95
N LYS A 647 -56.95 -1.38 -19.93
CA LYS A 647 -56.49 -2.68 -20.44
C LYS A 647 -55.05 -2.63 -20.93
N LEU A 648 -54.73 -1.65 -21.79
CA LEU A 648 -53.36 -1.47 -22.31
C LEU A 648 -52.34 -1.22 -21.20
N GLN A 649 -52.72 -0.46 -20.16
CA GLN A 649 -51.86 -0.23 -19.00
C GLN A 649 -51.62 -1.50 -18.19
N LEU A 650 -52.65 -2.34 -18.03
CA LEU A 650 -52.52 -3.63 -17.33
C LEU A 650 -51.62 -4.60 -18.10
N GLU A 651 -51.74 -4.68 -19.43
CA GLU A 651 -50.85 -5.48 -20.27
C GLU A 651 -49.37 -5.05 -20.11
N SER A 652 -49.10 -3.74 -20.11
CA SER A 652 -47.75 -3.21 -19.86
C SER A 652 -47.26 -3.49 -18.42
N MET A 653 -48.16 -3.51 -17.44
CA MET A 653 -47.82 -3.82 -16.05
C MET A 653 -47.47 -5.31 -15.86
N VAL A 654 -48.15 -6.20 -16.58
CA VAL A 654 -47.81 -7.64 -16.65
C VAL A 654 -46.40 -7.82 -17.20
N GLU A 655 -46.11 -7.24 -18.37
CA GLU A 655 -44.77 -7.31 -18.99
C GLU A 655 -43.67 -6.75 -18.07
N SER A 656 -43.93 -5.60 -17.45
CA SER A 656 -42.97 -4.97 -16.52
C SER A 656 -42.73 -5.85 -15.28
N SER A 657 -43.77 -6.50 -14.76
CA SER A 657 -43.65 -7.40 -13.61
C SER A 657 -42.81 -8.62 -13.96
N GLU A 658 -43.03 -9.22 -15.14
CA GLU A 658 -42.22 -10.33 -15.63
C GLU A 658 -40.73 -9.95 -15.76
N GLN A 659 -40.44 -8.76 -16.33
CA GLN A 659 -39.07 -8.25 -16.42
C GLN A 659 -38.42 -8.03 -15.04
N VAL A 660 -39.16 -7.49 -14.07
CA VAL A 660 -38.65 -7.29 -12.70
C VAL A 660 -38.35 -8.64 -12.03
N ALA A 661 -39.23 -9.63 -12.19
CA ALA A 661 -39.02 -10.98 -11.67
C ALA A 661 -37.78 -11.64 -12.29
N GLU A 662 -37.60 -11.51 -13.62
CA GLU A 662 -36.43 -12.04 -14.33
C GLU A 662 -35.12 -11.38 -13.84
N ILE A 663 -35.09 -10.05 -13.72
CA ILE A 663 -33.91 -9.31 -13.24
C ILE A 663 -33.59 -9.71 -11.79
N ALA A 664 -34.59 -9.80 -10.92
CA ALA A 664 -34.42 -10.21 -9.54
C ALA A 664 -33.83 -11.63 -9.44
N GLY A 665 -34.37 -12.57 -10.23
CA GLY A 665 -33.86 -13.94 -10.30
C GLY A 665 -32.41 -14.00 -10.83
N HIS A 666 -32.08 -13.21 -11.86
CA HIS A 666 -30.72 -13.14 -12.39
C HIS A 666 -29.72 -12.57 -11.37
N GLN A 667 -30.09 -11.48 -10.67
CA GLN A 667 -29.27 -10.89 -9.61
C GLN A 667 -29.06 -11.87 -8.46
N GLN A 668 -30.11 -12.57 -8.02
CA GLN A 668 -30.01 -13.60 -6.98
C GLN A 668 -29.07 -14.74 -7.39
N ALA A 669 -29.16 -15.23 -8.64
CA ALA A 669 -28.24 -16.25 -9.16
C ALA A 669 -26.78 -15.77 -9.21
N MET A 670 -26.55 -14.50 -9.56
CA MET A 670 -25.21 -13.90 -9.53
C MET A 670 -24.65 -13.77 -8.12
N LEU A 671 -25.48 -13.39 -7.14
CA LEU A 671 -25.09 -13.28 -5.74
C LEU A 671 -24.85 -14.65 -5.08
N HIS A 672 -25.49 -15.71 -5.56
CA HIS A 672 -25.28 -17.06 -5.05
C HIS A 672 -23.87 -17.61 -5.31
N LYS A 673 -23.09 -16.98 -6.21
CA LYS A 673 -21.66 -17.27 -6.40
C LYS A 673 -20.80 -16.89 -5.19
N TYR A 674 -21.29 -16.00 -4.32
CA TYR A 674 -20.60 -15.61 -3.10
C TYR A 674 -20.90 -16.60 -1.98
N VAL A 675 -19.85 -17.06 -1.31
CA VAL A 675 -19.93 -17.87 -0.10
C VAL A 675 -19.86 -16.89 1.07
N VAL A 676 -20.99 -16.74 1.74
CA VAL A 676 -21.28 -15.69 2.72
C VAL A 676 -21.37 -16.30 4.11
#